data_AF-A0A1F5UU12-F1
#
_entry.id   AF-A0A1F5UU12-F1
#
_cell.length_a   1.000
_cell.length_b   1.000
_cell.length_c   1.000
_cell.angle_alpha   90.00
_cell.angle_beta   90.00
_cell.angle_gamma   90.00
#
_symmetry.space_group_name_H-M   'P 1'
#
loop_
_entity.id
_entity.type
_entity.pdbx_description
1 polymer ?
#
loop_
_entity_poly.entity_id
_entity_poly.type
_entity_poly.pdbx_seq_one_letter_code
_entity_poly.pdbx_strand_id
1 'polypeptide(L)'
;MDDMFYGGIIKGTTTLVAGHSGTGKTLFGLQFIKQGLKMKEKCMYISLQENPEEILKYYDILTMDWKKYVKNKNLVLMTSKMSDIGQLIPKLEEIFSKVQINRIFIDEVSCVFEGTQVVQEIDEMFYMIKQKVSTTIFTAAISKEGEYFGLVGSPLPKIADSILALQQARKGGNIVKLISVLKAKGTFCDTRVHKLNINNKGLEVKSIFEDENSVKLNAPISSEVSYHIWFMDGIYGERYMKETMKAFEQIHPEITVYRTKEMDSFNMDKIIEYPVEKMRRFIKPQSIPLGIIALPFEGVYKLASEGLLANLGDYIDTNIYYEEAVKACIYNNAIYGVPVDVYSRCLVYRKDFLEKYNLEVPETMDDLLKAADYILSKENNPTLCGLSFWWYNIKELTDIFLEFAWGNETDIYDTNGNININNSKMIESIKFMKHIINKYKINPENTQNISSNSMNKFLNGETVFLIFTPDVMQILRWQVNSPVRNKVGIAPLPRMAKGEKRYSVLYGSALCIPKNTKDLKSAGSFLKYYTNLENHKKRELDSAWPFASVKQLWKDKEVLSVRPYCLQTEKILKTSFNPYQDVKYYNSVAILISEKIFKVLNNKADIENTFKLLNKDLKRLINRKSIYSKVVEEIVNYLEKNYYKQITLNDISKRAGLSQRYMEKIFKMEIGMPIFNYLIEIRIEKAKKMLKQENININETAKKSGYNDVPWFCKTFKSFTGYTPSEYRYK
;
A
#
# COMPACT_ATOMS: atom_id res chain seq x y z
N MET A 1 0.66 8.39 -37.84
CA MET A 1 -0.53 8.87 -37.10
C MET A 1 -1.65 7.86 -37.20
N ASP A 2 -1.99 7.42 -38.41
CA ASP A 2 -3.02 6.39 -38.59
C ASP A 2 -2.67 5.10 -37.84
N ASP A 3 -1.40 4.70 -37.82
CA ASP A 3 -0.92 3.56 -37.02
C ASP A 3 -1.06 3.80 -35.51
N MET A 4 -0.79 5.01 -35.03
CA MET A 4 -0.91 5.37 -33.61
C MET A 4 -2.35 5.42 -33.11
N PHE A 5 -3.33 5.62 -34.00
CA PHE A 5 -4.76 5.71 -33.68
C PHE A 5 -5.57 4.55 -34.29
N TYR A 6 -4.91 3.53 -34.85
CA TYR A 6 -5.52 2.40 -35.54
C TYR A 6 -6.60 2.82 -36.57
N GLY A 7 -6.30 3.83 -37.38
CA GLY A 7 -7.24 4.41 -38.36
C GLY A 7 -7.33 5.93 -38.38
N GLY A 8 -6.50 6.63 -37.61
CA GLY A 8 -6.38 8.09 -37.61
C GLY A 8 -7.30 8.81 -36.62
N ILE A 9 -7.27 10.15 -36.64
CA ILE A 9 -8.13 10.97 -35.77
C ILE A 9 -9.59 10.83 -36.21
N ILE A 10 -10.47 10.52 -35.27
CA ILE A 10 -11.91 10.36 -35.53
C ILE A 10 -12.49 11.69 -36.03
N LYS A 11 -13.22 11.64 -37.15
CA LYS A 11 -13.89 12.80 -37.73
C LYS A 11 -14.89 13.42 -36.75
N GLY A 12 -14.97 14.75 -36.72
CA GLY A 12 -15.88 15.50 -35.85
C GLY A 12 -15.48 15.56 -34.38
N THR A 13 -14.30 15.05 -34.02
CA THR A 13 -13.77 15.13 -32.64
C THR A 13 -12.80 16.28 -32.45
N THR A 14 -12.56 16.66 -31.19
CA THR A 14 -11.54 17.64 -30.82
C THR A 14 -10.28 16.94 -30.30
N THR A 15 -9.11 17.30 -30.84
CA THR A 15 -7.81 16.78 -30.42
C THR A 15 -6.92 17.92 -29.90
N LEU A 16 -6.52 17.81 -28.63
CA LEU A 16 -5.53 18.70 -28.02
C LEU A 16 -4.12 18.19 -28.34
N VAL A 17 -3.24 19.07 -28.80
CA VAL A 17 -1.80 18.82 -28.95
C VAL A 17 -1.06 19.70 -27.96
N ALA A 18 -0.59 19.12 -26.87
CA ALA A 18 0.06 19.84 -25.78
C ALA A 18 1.58 19.62 -25.79
N GLY A 19 2.36 20.63 -25.42
CA GLY A 19 3.82 20.48 -25.28
C GLY A 19 4.58 21.79 -25.10
N HIS A 20 5.87 21.69 -24.77
CA HIS A 20 6.76 22.86 -24.65
C HIS A 20 6.91 23.64 -25.96
N SER A 21 7.45 24.85 -25.88
CA SER A 21 7.82 25.62 -27.07
C SER A 21 8.81 24.84 -27.95
N GLY A 22 8.70 24.98 -29.27
CA GLY A 22 9.59 24.34 -30.25
C GLY A 22 9.37 22.84 -30.48
N THR A 23 8.40 22.18 -29.84
CA THR A 23 8.13 20.73 -30.03
C THR A 23 7.43 20.37 -31.35
N GLY A 24 6.95 21.37 -32.12
CA GLY A 24 6.33 21.15 -33.44
C GLY A 24 4.80 21.19 -33.47
N LYS A 25 4.16 21.79 -32.46
CA LYS A 25 2.69 21.89 -32.32
C LYS A 25 2.01 22.59 -33.51
N THR A 26 2.46 23.79 -33.88
CA THR A 26 1.93 24.53 -35.03
C THR A 26 2.11 23.76 -36.35
N LEU A 27 3.29 23.17 -36.56
CA LEU A 27 3.57 22.33 -37.73
C LEU A 27 2.60 21.14 -37.82
N PHE A 28 2.23 20.54 -36.68
CA PHE A 28 1.26 19.45 -36.62
C PHE A 28 -0.13 19.88 -37.09
N GLY A 29 -0.61 21.02 -36.59
CA GLY A 29 -1.90 21.58 -37.02
C GLY A 29 -1.93 22.00 -38.48
N LEU A 30 -0.86 22.63 -38.98
CA LEU A 30 -0.76 23.02 -40.39
C LEU A 30 -0.70 21.81 -41.33
N GLN A 31 -0.04 20.72 -40.93
CA GLN A 31 -0.06 19.47 -41.69
C GLN A 31 -1.46 18.83 -41.74
N PHE A 32 -2.22 18.94 -40.64
CA PHE A 32 -3.62 18.53 -40.59
C PHE A 32 -4.51 19.33 -41.55
N ILE A 33 -4.31 20.64 -41.65
CA ILE A 33 -5.00 21.53 -42.62
C ILE A 33 -4.59 21.21 -44.06
N LYS A 34 -3.29 21.07 -44.32
CA LYS A 34 -2.75 20.66 -45.63
C LYS A 34 -3.42 19.38 -46.14
N GLN A 35 -3.57 18.38 -45.27
CA GLN A 35 -4.22 17.13 -45.66
C GLN A 35 -5.71 17.31 -45.98
N GLY A 36 -6.44 18.14 -45.23
CA GLY A 36 -7.84 18.48 -45.55
C GLY A 36 -7.98 19.16 -46.91
N LEU A 37 -7.15 20.18 -47.18
CA LEU A 37 -7.15 20.89 -48.46
C LEU A 37 -6.81 19.97 -49.64
N LYS A 38 -5.90 19.00 -49.47
CA LYS A 38 -5.63 17.96 -50.47
C LYS A 38 -6.83 17.06 -50.72
N MET A 39 -7.62 16.79 -49.69
CA MET A 39 -8.89 16.06 -49.76
C MET A 39 -10.05 16.93 -50.26
N LYS A 40 -9.79 18.17 -50.71
CA LYS A 40 -10.78 19.17 -51.15
C LYS A 40 -11.78 19.55 -50.05
N GLU A 41 -11.40 19.39 -48.78
CA GLU A 41 -12.19 19.80 -47.63
C GLU A 41 -12.01 21.30 -47.36
N LYS A 42 -13.06 21.96 -46.88
CA LYS A 42 -12.97 23.35 -46.43
C LYS A 42 -12.34 23.40 -45.04
N CYS A 43 -11.29 24.19 -44.91
CA CYS A 43 -10.47 24.26 -43.72
C CYS A 43 -10.49 25.67 -43.12
N MET A 44 -10.31 25.75 -41.81
CA MET A 44 -10.18 27.00 -41.08
C MET A 44 -8.96 26.95 -40.17
N TYR A 45 -8.17 28.03 -40.17
CA TYR A 45 -7.07 28.23 -39.25
C TYR A 45 -7.30 29.49 -38.43
N ILE A 46 -7.45 29.31 -37.11
CA ILE A 46 -7.63 30.37 -36.12
C ILE A 46 -6.33 30.48 -35.32
N SER A 47 -5.67 31.63 -35.39
CA SER A 47 -4.55 31.93 -34.50
C SER A 47 -4.99 32.86 -33.38
N LEU A 48 -4.65 32.51 -32.14
CA LEU A 48 -4.96 33.26 -30.91
C LEU A 48 -3.80 34.16 -30.43
N GLN A 49 -2.70 34.20 -31.18
CA GLN A 49 -1.50 34.95 -30.82
C GLN A 49 -0.99 35.82 -31.97
N GLU A 50 -0.66 35.22 -33.11
CA GLU A 50 -0.03 35.90 -34.24
C GLU A 50 -0.91 35.87 -35.50
N ASN A 51 -0.62 36.70 -36.50
CA ASN A 51 -1.38 36.69 -37.76
C ASN A 51 -1.12 35.37 -38.54
N PRO A 52 -2.14 34.54 -38.83
CA PRO A 52 -2.02 33.31 -39.61
C PRO A 52 -1.31 33.49 -40.95
N GLU A 53 -1.51 34.61 -41.64
CA GLU A 53 -0.87 34.87 -42.94
C GLU A 53 0.65 35.00 -42.82
N GLU A 54 1.14 35.59 -41.71
CA GLU A 54 2.57 35.68 -41.42
C GLU A 54 3.12 34.32 -41.02
N ILE A 55 2.41 33.58 -40.16
CA ILE A 55 2.80 32.21 -39.77
C ILE A 55 2.98 31.34 -41.01
N LEU A 56 2.02 31.35 -41.93
CA LEU A 56 2.05 30.50 -43.13
C LEU A 56 3.27 30.74 -44.04
N LYS A 57 3.88 31.93 -44.03
CA LYS A 57 5.12 32.22 -44.78
C LYS A 57 6.32 31.43 -44.24
N TYR A 58 6.38 31.18 -42.94
CA TYR A 58 7.48 30.43 -42.32
C TYR A 58 7.38 28.90 -42.55
N TYR A 59 6.23 28.42 -43.03
CA TYR A 59 5.96 26.99 -43.23
C TYR A 59 5.96 26.56 -44.71
N ASP A 60 6.75 27.25 -45.55
CA ASP A 60 7.04 26.85 -46.94
C ASP A 60 7.61 25.43 -47.06
N ILE A 61 8.17 24.88 -45.97
CA ILE A 61 8.58 23.47 -45.84
C ILE A 61 7.46 22.48 -46.15
N LEU A 62 6.20 22.89 -46.04
CA LEU A 62 5.05 22.06 -46.41
C LEU A 62 4.74 22.10 -47.91
N THR A 63 5.52 22.79 -48.73
CA THR A 63 5.42 22.85 -50.21
C THR A 63 3.97 23.05 -50.68
N MET A 64 3.29 24.03 -50.09
CA MET A 64 1.86 24.29 -50.28
C MET A 64 1.64 25.75 -50.65
N ASP A 65 0.91 26.01 -51.74
CA ASP A 65 0.51 27.36 -52.10
C ASP A 65 -0.73 27.78 -51.29
N TRP A 66 -0.50 28.24 -50.06
CA TRP A 66 -1.56 28.65 -49.14
C TRP A 66 -2.41 29.79 -49.70
N LYS A 67 -1.79 30.75 -50.41
CA LYS A 67 -2.45 31.92 -51.00
C LYS A 67 -3.55 31.50 -51.98
N LYS A 68 -3.31 30.46 -52.79
CA LYS A 68 -4.32 29.89 -53.68
C LYS A 68 -5.56 29.41 -52.93
N TYR A 69 -5.39 28.73 -51.78
CA TYR A 69 -6.51 28.20 -50.99
C TYR A 69 -7.26 29.27 -50.20
N VAL A 70 -6.58 30.35 -49.81
CA VAL A 70 -7.24 31.53 -49.23
C VAL A 70 -8.06 32.24 -50.30
N LYS A 71 -7.48 32.50 -51.48
CA LYS A 71 -8.16 33.21 -52.59
C LYS A 71 -9.41 32.49 -53.07
N ASN A 72 -9.39 31.15 -53.13
CA ASN A 72 -10.54 30.35 -53.55
C ASN A 72 -11.50 30.00 -52.38
N LYS A 73 -11.30 30.59 -51.19
CA LYS A 73 -12.13 30.41 -49.99
C LYS A 73 -12.22 28.97 -49.46
N ASN A 74 -11.26 28.10 -49.81
CA ASN A 74 -11.15 26.76 -49.23
C ASN A 74 -10.37 26.75 -47.90
N LEU A 75 -9.56 27.79 -47.64
CA LEU A 75 -8.91 28.04 -46.36
C LEU A 75 -9.37 29.40 -45.81
N VAL A 76 -10.01 29.38 -44.65
CA VAL A 76 -10.41 30.59 -43.91
C VAL A 76 -9.38 30.87 -42.83
N LEU A 77 -8.85 32.09 -42.78
CA LEU A 77 -7.88 32.51 -41.78
C LEU A 77 -8.54 33.49 -40.81
N MET A 78 -8.31 33.31 -39.52
CA MET A 78 -8.81 34.20 -38.47
C MET A 78 -7.71 34.47 -37.44
N THR A 79 -7.62 35.72 -37.00
CA THR A 79 -6.76 36.11 -35.88
C THR A 79 -7.65 36.61 -34.75
N SER A 80 -7.38 36.18 -33.53
CA SER A 80 -7.93 36.75 -32.31
C SER A 80 -6.86 36.78 -31.23
N LYS A 81 -7.13 37.43 -30.10
CA LYS A 81 -6.37 37.23 -28.87
C LYS A 81 -7.16 36.36 -27.91
N MET A 82 -6.47 35.74 -26.96
CA MET A 82 -7.10 34.95 -25.90
C MET A 82 -8.09 35.76 -25.06
N SER A 83 -7.83 37.06 -24.86
CA SER A 83 -8.72 37.98 -24.13
C SER A 83 -10.01 38.31 -24.88
N ASP A 84 -10.04 38.07 -26.20
CA ASP A 84 -11.11 38.55 -27.09
C ASP A 84 -11.95 37.39 -27.64
N ILE A 85 -11.92 36.21 -26.98
CA ILE A 85 -12.62 35.01 -27.43
C ILE A 85 -14.13 35.23 -27.49
N GLY A 86 -14.73 35.93 -26.53
CA GLY A 86 -16.15 36.31 -26.59
C GLY A 86 -16.54 37.06 -27.88
N GLN A 87 -15.63 37.84 -28.48
CA GLN A 87 -15.88 38.53 -29.76
C GLN A 87 -15.66 37.63 -30.99
N LEU A 88 -14.96 36.51 -30.83
CA LEU A 88 -14.72 35.52 -31.86
C LEU A 88 -15.94 34.63 -32.08
N ILE A 89 -16.69 34.31 -31.01
CA ILE A 89 -17.85 33.40 -31.05
C ILE A 89 -18.90 33.87 -32.09
N PRO A 90 -19.41 35.12 -32.08
CA PRO A 90 -20.42 35.55 -33.06
C PRO A 90 -19.92 35.51 -34.50
N LYS A 91 -18.62 35.79 -34.72
CA LYS A 91 -18.00 35.71 -36.06
C LYS A 91 -17.94 34.28 -36.56
N LEU A 92 -17.64 33.33 -35.68
CA LEU A 92 -17.66 31.90 -36.00
C LEU A 92 -19.08 31.42 -36.31
N GLU A 93 -20.08 31.86 -35.55
CA GLU A 93 -21.49 31.56 -35.84
C GLU A 93 -21.91 32.05 -37.24
N GLU A 94 -21.55 33.29 -37.59
CA GLU A 94 -21.84 33.84 -38.92
C GLU A 94 -21.21 33.00 -40.03
N ILE A 95 -19.94 32.60 -39.88
CA ILE A 95 -19.25 31.76 -40.86
C ILE A 95 -19.89 30.38 -40.95
N PHE A 96 -20.15 29.73 -39.82
CA PHE A 96 -20.78 28.40 -39.78
C PHE A 96 -22.24 28.40 -40.25
N SER A 97 -22.90 29.56 -40.33
CA SER A 97 -24.23 29.70 -40.94
C SER A 97 -24.17 29.67 -42.48
N LYS A 98 -23.05 30.12 -43.05
CA LYS A 98 -22.87 30.29 -44.51
C LYS A 98 -22.08 29.14 -45.15
N VAL A 99 -21.17 28.53 -44.40
CA VAL A 99 -20.19 27.57 -44.93
C VAL A 99 -19.97 26.42 -43.94
N GLN A 100 -20.08 25.18 -44.44
CA GLN A 100 -19.63 24.00 -43.69
C GLN A 100 -18.10 23.93 -43.71
N ILE A 101 -17.49 24.00 -42.54
CA ILE A 101 -16.06 23.79 -42.35
C ILE A 101 -15.85 22.33 -41.91
N ASN A 102 -14.90 21.63 -42.52
CA ASN A 102 -14.62 20.22 -42.23
C ASN A 102 -13.50 20.06 -41.21
N ARG A 103 -12.49 20.92 -41.28
CA ARG A 103 -11.30 20.92 -40.41
C ARG A 103 -11.03 22.28 -39.84
N ILE A 104 -10.79 22.33 -38.53
CA ILE A 104 -10.43 23.55 -37.81
C ILE A 104 -9.12 23.31 -37.08
N PHE A 105 -8.19 24.25 -37.25
CA PHE A 105 -6.97 24.31 -36.45
C PHE A 105 -6.98 25.60 -35.60
N ILE A 106 -6.76 25.48 -34.29
CA ILE A 106 -6.71 26.60 -33.34
C ILE A 106 -5.32 26.64 -32.68
N ASP A 107 -4.60 27.77 -32.80
CA ASP A 107 -3.21 27.91 -32.36
C ASP A 107 -2.95 29.26 -31.67
N GLU A 108 -2.67 29.39 -30.37
CA GLU A 108 -2.53 28.38 -29.33
C GLU A 108 -3.41 28.78 -28.14
N VAL A 109 -4.07 27.81 -27.53
CA VAL A 109 -4.93 28.01 -26.36
C VAL A 109 -4.06 27.95 -25.10
N SER A 110 -4.06 29.00 -24.28
CA SER A 110 -3.29 29.02 -23.02
C SER A 110 -3.72 27.89 -22.07
N CYS A 111 -2.78 27.28 -21.35
CA CYS A 111 -3.09 26.33 -20.26
C CYS A 111 -3.32 27.03 -18.90
N VAL A 112 -2.95 28.30 -18.79
CA VAL A 112 -3.08 29.11 -17.56
C VAL A 112 -4.21 30.12 -17.78
N PHE A 113 -5.21 30.08 -16.90
CA PHE A 113 -6.42 30.88 -16.99
C PHE A 113 -6.53 31.81 -15.78
N GLU A 114 -6.59 33.12 -16.03
CA GLU A 114 -6.88 34.14 -15.02
C GLU A 114 -8.35 34.56 -15.17
N GLY A 115 -9.22 34.01 -14.33
CA GLY A 115 -10.65 34.35 -14.30
C GLY A 115 -11.58 33.28 -14.91
N THR A 116 -12.80 33.19 -14.36
CA THR A 116 -13.80 32.16 -14.72
C THR A 116 -14.49 32.43 -16.05
N GLN A 117 -14.55 33.69 -16.50
CA GLN A 117 -15.25 34.09 -17.71
C GLN A 117 -14.60 33.53 -18.98
N VAL A 118 -13.28 33.66 -19.11
CA VAL A 118 -12.53 33.16 -20.29
C VAL A 118 -12.68 31.64 -20.43
N VAL A 119 -12.75 30.90 -19.32
CA VAL A 119 -12.97 29.45 -19.33
C VAL A 119 -14.36 29.10 -19.88
N GLN A 120 -15.39 29.85 -19.48
CA GLN A 120 -16.76 29.66 -19.98
C GLN A 120 -16.85 29.94 -21.48
N GLU A 121 -16.26 31.04 -21.96
CA GLU A 121 -16.24 31.40 -23.38
C GLU A 121 -15.53 30.34 -24.24
N ILE A 122 -14.48 29.71 -23.73
CA ILE A 122 -13.79 28.61 -24.42
C ILE A 122 -14.66 27.36 -24.47
N ASP A 123 -15.29 26.99 -23.36
CA ASP A 123 -16.21 25.85 -23.32
C ASP A 123 -17.36 26.05 -24.33
N GLU A 124 -17.93 27.26 -24.39
CA GLU A 124 -18.98 27.65 -25.35
C GLU A 124 -18.49 27.56 -26.80
N MET A 125 -17.31 28.12 -27.11
CA MET A 125 -16.71 28.06 -28.44
C MET A 125 -16.52 26.62 -28.91
N PHE A 126 -15.92 25.76 -28.08
CA PHE A 126 -15.68 24.37 -28.45
C PHE A 126 -16.96 23.54 -28.50
N TYR A 127 -17.95 23.85 -27.66
CA TYR A 127 -19.27 23.23 -27.74
C TYR A 127 -19.96 23.52 -29.07
N MET A 128 -19.96 24.79 -29.50
CA MET A 128 -20.47 25.22 -30.81
C MET A 128 -19.73 24.52 -31.96
N ILE A 129 -18.39 24.47 -31.91
CA ILE A 129 -17.58 23.82 -32.95
C ILE A 129 -17.94 22.33 -33.07
N LYS A 130 -18.12 21.63 -31.95
CA LYS A 130 -18.52 20.20 -31.95
C LYS A 130 -19.88 19.97 -32.58
N GLN A 131 -20.86 20.86 -32.36
CA GLN A 131 -22.18 20.74 -32.99
C GLN A 131 -22.13 20.83 -34.53
N LYS A 132 -21.13 21.50 -35.09
CA LYS A 132 -20.93 21.60 -36.54
C LYS A 132 -20.22 20.40 -37.14
N VAL A 133 -19.83 19.40 -36.32
CA VAL A 133 -19.17 18.15 -36.73
C VAL A 133 -17.82 18.42 -37.43
N SER A 134 -17.17 19.52 -37.06
CA SER A 134 -15.84 19.87 -37.55
C SER A 134 -14.77 19.07 -36.82
N THR A 135 -13.87 18.43 -37.56
CA THR A 135 -12.69 17.79 -36.94
C THR A 135 -11.73 18.88 -36.52
N THR A 136 -11.42 18.96 -35.23
CA THR A 136 -10.72 20.13 -34.68
C THR A 136 -9.44 19.72 -34.00
N ILE A 137 -8.34 20.38 -34.33
CA ILE A 137 -7.08 20.29 -33.61
C ILE A 137 -6.81 21.63 -32.95
N PHE A 138 -6.42 21.60 -31.68
CA PHE A 138 -5.99 22.81 -30.99
C PHE A 138 -4.74 22.54 -30.17
N THR A 139 -3.88 23.55 -30.04
CA THR A 139 -2.60 23.43 -29.38
C THR A 139 -2.63 24.13 -28.02
N ALA A 140 -1.78 23.67 -27.11
CA ALA A 140 -1.56 24.35 -25.83
C ALA A 140 -0.11 24.25 -25.36
N ALA A 141 0.42 25.36 -24.83
CA ALA A 141 1.78 25.43 -24.33
C ALA A 141 1.79 24.99 -22.87
N ILE A 142 2.74 24.12 -22.54
CA ILE A 142 2.98 23.67 -21.17
C ILE A 142 4.30 24.29 -20.68
N SER A 143 4.28 24.84 -19.46
CA SER A 143 5.42 25.53 -18.85
C SER A 143 6.20 24.70 -17.82
N LYS A 144 5.65 23.57 -17.32
CA LYS A 144 6.32 22.66 -16.37
C LYS A 144 6.00 21.19 -16.68
N GLU A 145 7.02 20.34 -16.65
CA GLU A 145 6.84 18.87 -16.61
C GLU A 145 6.36 18.46 -15.21
N GLY A 146 5.17 17.89 -15.13
CA GLY A 146 4.53 17.45 -13.88
C GLY A 146 3.52 16.33 -14.16
N GLU A 147 2.71 15.98 -13.16
CA GLU A 147 1.65 14.98 -13.32
C GLU A 147 0.77 15.31 -14.54
N TYR A 148 0.41 14.28 -15.32
CA TYR A 148 -0.40 14.39 -16.53
C TYR A 148 0.06 15.49 -17.51
N PHE A 149 1.40 15.63 -17.70
CA PHE A 149 2.02 16.63 -18.57
C PHE A 149 1.68 18.08 -18.21
N GLY A 150 1.49 18.40 -16.93
CA GLY A 150 1.20 19.78 -16.51
C GLY A 150 -0.19 20.28 -16.91
N LEU A 151 -1.08 19.39 -17.38
CA LEU A 151 -2.47 19.69 -17.71
C LEU A 151 -3.41 19.55 -16.49
N VAL A 152 -2.89 19.13 -15.32
CA VAL A 152 -3.67 19.02 -14.08
C VAL A 152 -4.19 20.41 -13.68
N GLY A 153 -5.52 20.51 -13.50
CA GLY A 153 -6.19 21.77 -13.15
C GLY A 153 -6.63 22.62 -14.34
N SER A 154 -6.24 22.27 -15.57
CA SER A 154 -6.71 22.95 -16.80
C SER A 154 -8.11 22.46 -17.22
N PRO A 155 -8.98 23.31 -17.81
CA PRO A 155 -10.23 22.89 -18.45
C PRO A 155 -10.03 22.13 -19.76
N LEU A 156 -8.89 22.31 -20.45
CA LEU A 156 -8.64 21.78 -21.79
C LEU A 156 -8.77 20.25 -21.92
N PRO A 157 -8.33 19.41 -20.94
CA PRO A 157 -8.54 17.97 -20.98
C PRO A 157 -10.01 17.53 -20.99
N LYS A 158 -10.94 18.37 -20.50
CA LYS A 158 -12.38 18.09 -20.54
C LYS A 158 -12.95 18.33 -21.94
N ILE A 159 -12.47 19.38 -22.59
CA ILE A 159 -12.91 19.81 -23.92
C ILE A 159 -12.38 18.87 -25.01
N ALA A 160 -11.15 18.38 -24.86
CA ALA A 160 -10.49 17.49 -25.81
C ALA A 160 -11.08 16.07 -25.76
N ASP A 161 -11.50 15.53 -26.90
CA ASP A 161 -11.83 14.10 -27.03
C ASP A 161 -10.55 13.25 -27.07
N SER A 162 -9.49 13.74 -27.73
CA SER A 162 -8.16 13.12 -27.72
C SER A 162 -7.06 14.10 -27.30
N ILE A 163 -6.00 13.63 -26.64
CA ILE A 163 -4.87 14.44 -26.17
C ILE A 163 -3.56 13.79 -26.65
N LEU A 164 -2.77 14.55 -27.37
CA LEU A 164 -1.41 14.25 -27.81
C LEU A 164 -0.41 15.09 -27.05
N ALA A 165 0.63 14.46 -26.52
CA ALA A 165 1.75 15.16 -25.90
C ALA A 165 2.96 15.15 -26.82
N LEU A 166 3.54 16.33 -27.05
CA LEU A 166 4.80 16.53 -27.75
C LEU A 166 5.87 16.99 -26.75
N GLN A 167 6.97 16.24 -26.69
CA GLN A 167 8.07 16.49 -25.75
C GLN A 167 9.42 16.52 -26.48
N GLN A 168 10.42 17.10 -25.83
CA GLN A 168 11.81 17.08 -26.27
C GLN A 168 12.63 16.32 -25.25
N ALA A 169 13.46 15.38 -25.70
CA ALA A 169 14.41 14.65 -24.88
C ALA A 169 15.83 14.86 -25.42
N ARG A 170 16.83 14.85 -24.53
CA ARG A 170 18.25 14.86 -24.94
C ARG A 170 18.73 13.42 -25.04
N LYS A 171 19.23 13.00 -26.21
CA LYS A 171 19.84 11.68 -26.43
C LYS A 171 21.12 11.83 -27.26
N GLY A 172 22.25 11.37 -26.72
CA GLY A 172 23.55 11.39 -27.42
C GLY A 172 23.99 12.77 -27.90
N GLY A 173 23.76 13.82 -27.08
CA GLY A 173 24.07 15.21 -27.46
C GLY A 173 23.06 15.89 -28.40
N ASN A 174 22.08 15.14 -28.92
CA ASN A 174 21.05 15.65 -29.81
C ASN A 174 19.71 15.87 -29.09
N ILE A 175 18.93 16.85 -29.54
CA ILE A 175 17.54 17.03 -29.12
C ILE A 175 16.66 16.16 -30.02
N VAL A 176 15.97 15.20 -29.42
CA VAL A 176 15.00 14.33 -30.08
C VAL A 176 13.59 14.76 -29.69
N LYS A 177 12.70 14.88 -30.69
CA LYS A 177 11.28 15.18 -30.45
C LYS A 177 10.49 13.89 -30.34
N LEU A 178 9.57 13.82 -29.39
CA LEU A 178 8.77 12.63 -29.12
C LEU A 178 7.28 12.96 -29.11
N ILE A 179 6.46 11.98 -29.45
CA ILE A 179 5.00 12.06 -29.45
C ILE A 179 4.41 10.87 -28.69
N SER A 180 3.39 11.13 -27.87
CA SER A 180 2.63 10.10 -27.16
C SER A 180 1.14 10.47 -27.07
N VAL A 181 0.27 9.46 -27.03
CA VAL A 181 -1.16 9.64 -26.83
C VAL A 181 -1.49 9.54 -25.34
N LEU A 182 -2.01 10.62 -24.75
CA LEU A 182 -2.42 10.65 -23.34
C LEU A 182 -3.90 10.28 -23.15
N LYS A 183 -4.71 10.59 -24.16
CA LYS A 183 -6.15 10.34 -24.16
C LYS A 183 -6.60 10.10 -25.60
N ALA A 184 -7.40 9.08 -25.83
CA ALA A 184 -8.09 8.87 -27.10
C ALA A 184 -9.50 8.38 -26.81
N LYS A 185 -10.50 9.20 -27.08
CA LYS A 185 -11.91 8.86 -26.82
C LYS A 185 -12.53 8.28 -28.09
N GLY A 186 -13.06 7.06 -28.00
CA GLY A 186 -13.77 6.40 -29.10
C GLY A 186 -12.87 5.66 -30.10
N THR A 187 -11.56 5.60 -29.87
CA THR A 187 -10.63 4.76 -30.65
C THR A 187 -9.52 4.20 -29.77
N PHE A 188 -8.94 3.08 -30.18
CA PHE A 188 -7.71 2.54 -29.59
C PHE A 188 -6.52 3.39 -30.02
N CYS A 189 -5.47 3.42 -29.19
CA CYS A 189 -4.25 4.13 -29.53
C CYS A 189 -3.01 3.38 -29.06
N ASP A 190 -1.90 3.59 -29.76
CA ASP A 190 -0.59 3.14 -29.31
C ASP A 190 -0.15 4.02 -28.12
N THR A 191 0.02 3.40 -26.96
CA THR A 191 0.39 4.06 -25.71
C THR A 191 1.90 4.25 -25.56
N ARG A 192 2.69 3.72 -26.50
CA ARG A 192 4.14 3.87 -26.51
C ARG A 192 4.54 5.28 -26.93
N VAL A 193 5.76 5.66 -26.58
CA VAL A 193 6.36 6.93 -27.01
C VAL A 193 7.04 6.73 -28.35
N HIS A 194 6.74 7.57 -29.33
CA HIS A 194 7.34 7.48 -30.68
C HIS A 194 8.29 8.64 -30.95
N LYS A 195 9.31 8.38 -31.77
CA LYS A 195 10.17 9.44 -32.31
C LYS A 195 9.39 10.26 -33.34
N LEU A 196 9.50 11.57 -33.25
CA LEU A 196 8.91 12.51 -34.21
C LEU A 196 10.04 13.16 -35.00
N ASN A 197 10.09 12.90 -36.30
CA ASN A 197 11.06 13.53 -37.19
C ASN A 197 10.41 14.70 -37.94
N ILE A 198 11.13 15.80 -38.10
CA ILE A 198 10.73 16.93 -38.92
C ILE A 198 11.67 16.99 -40.11
N ASN A 199 11.12 16.85 -41.31
CA ASN A 199 11.88 16.93 -42.56
C ASN A 199 11.19 17.88 -43.55
N ASN A 200 11.76 17.99 -44.75
CA ASN A 200 11.24 18.80 -45.85
C ASN A 200 9.88 18.36 -46.43
N LYS A 201 9.26 17.31 -45.88
CA LYS A 201 7.90 16.86 -46.22
C LYS A 201 6.90 17.10 -45.08
N GLY A 202 7.39 17.48 -43.89
CA GLY A 202 6.59 17.75 -42.68
C GLY A 202 7.00 16.87 -41.50
N LEU A 203 6.04 16.61 -40.62
CA LEU A 203 6.15 15.72 -39.47
C LEU A 203 5.92 14.27 -39.86
N GLU A 204 6.84 13.42 -39.43
CA GLU A 204 6.75 11.97 -39.61
C GLU A 204 6.93 11.26 -38.26
N VAL A 205 5.94 10.43 -37.92
CA VAL A 205 6.04 9.53 -36.76
C VAL A 205 6.91 8.35 -37.20
N LYS A 206 8.02 8.14 -36.50
CA LYS A 206 8.98 7.08 -36.77
C LYS A 206 8.83 5.95 -35.75
N SER A 207 9.86 5.10 -35.67
CA SER A 207 9.94 3.99 -34.73
C SER A 207 9.65 4.43 -33.29
N ILE A 208 9.26 3.45 -32.49
CA ILE A 208 9.14 3.60 -31.04
C ILE A 208 10.44 4.20 -30.51
N PHE A 209 10.32 5.20 -29.65
CA PHE A 209 11.45 5.76 -28.92
C PHE A 209 11.80 4.79 -27.81
N GLU A 210 12.76 3.93 -28.09
CA GLU A 210 13.47 3.16 -27.08
C GLU A 210 14.52 4.09 -26.46
N ASP A 211 14.25 4.51 -25.24
CA ASP A 211 15.24 5.20 -24.44
C ASP A 211 16.30 4.14 -24.04
N GLU A 212 17.54 4.38 -24.41
CA GLU A 212 18.67 3.53 -23.99
C GLU A 212 18.90 3.63 -22.47
N ASN A 213 18.18 4.54 -21.79
CA ASN A 213 18.07 4.62 -20.33
C ASN A 213 16.68 4.25 -19.78
N SER A 214 15.74 3.75 -20.58
CA SER A 214 14.45 3.24 -20.06
C SER A 214 14.11 1.79 -20.42
N VAL A 215 14.85 1.12 -21.32
CA VAL A 215 14.92 -0.36 -21.35
C VAL A 215 16.28 -0.79 -21.92
N LYS A 216 17.09 -1.49 -21.11
CA LYS A 216 18.31 -2.20 -21.54
C LYS A 216 17.94 -3.29 -22.57
N LEU A 217 17.97 -3.00 -23.87
CA LEU A 217 17.86 -3.99 -24.95
C LEU A 217 19.25 -4.36 -25.48
N ASN A 218 19.99 -5.06 -24.62
CA ASN A 218 20.99 -6.09 -24.92
C ASN A 218 21.53 -6.70 -23.60
N ALA A 219 20.70 -6.71 -22.55
CA ALA A 219 20.93 -7.60 -21.41
C ALA A 219 20.25 -8.94 -21.73
N PRO A 220 20.87 -10.08 -21.37
CA PRO A 220 20.20 -11.38 -21.46
C PRO A 220 18.85 -11.30 -20.73
N ILE A 221 17.86 -12.08 -21.19
CA ILE A 221 16.49 -12.20 -20.66
C ILE A 221 16.49 -11.85 -19.16
N SER A 222 16.05 -10.64 -18.82
CA SER A 222 16.20 -10.17 -17.44
C SER A 222 15.23 -10.92 -16.55
N SER A 223 15.75 -11.62 -15.55
CA SER A 223 14.91 -12.24 -14.53
C SER A 223 14.27 -11.15 -13.68
N GLU A 224 12.95 -11.20 -13.57
CA GLU A 224 12.14 -10.21 -12.84
C GLU A 224 11.88 -10.67 -11.40
N VAL A 225 12.33 -9.88 -10.42
CA VAL A 225 12.07 -10.10 -8.99
C VAL A 225 11.18 -8.99 -8.47
N SER A 226 9.92 -9.34 -8.19
CA SER A 226 9.02 -8.41 -7.52
C SER A 226 9.18 -8.47 -6.00
N TYR A 227 9.07 -7.34 -5.29
CA TYR A 227 9.10 -7.33 -3.83
C TYR A 227 7.91 -6.59 -3.20
N HIS A 228 7.53 -7.01 -2.00
CA HIS A 228 6.57 -6.34 -1.14
C HIS A 228 6.96 -6.40 0.34
N ILE A 229 7.45 -5.29 0.89
CA ILE A 229 7.98 -5.18 2.26
C ILE A 229 7.28 -4.02 2.97
N TRP A 230 6.15 -4.31 3.60
CA TRP A 230 5.19 -3.33 4.14
C TRP A 230 5.68 -2.56 5.37
N PHE A 231 6.53 -3.15 6.22
CA PHE A 231 7.08 -2.46 7.39
C PHE A 231 8.13 -1.38 7.03
N MET A 232 8.44 -1.20 5.74
CA MET A 232 9.33 -0.15 5.23
C MET A 232 8.58 1.04 4.59
N ASP A 233 7.25 1.08 4.68
CA ASP A 233 6.42 2.17 4.15
C ASP A 233 6.53 3.43 5.02
N GLY A 234 7.67 4.11 4.88
CA GLY A 234 8.01 5.42 5.44
C GLY A 234 9.19 6.02 4.67
N ILE A 235 9.36 7.35 4.77
CA ILE A 235 10.34 8.13 3.97
C ILE A 235 11.75 7.51 3.97
N TYR A 236 12.18 6.95 5.10
CA TYR A 236 13.52 6.38 5.27
C TYR A 236 13.67 4.95 4.72
N GLY A 237 12.64 4.09 4.87
CA GLY A 237 12.68 2.72 4.36
C GLY A 237 12.66 2.65 2.83
N GLU A 238 11.95 3.58 2.17
CA GLU A 238 11.87 3.63 0.71
C GLU A 238 13.21 4.03 0.06
N ARG A 239 13.94 4.96 0.68
CA ARG A 239 15.27 5.38 0.22
C ARG A 239 16.27 4.23 0.27
N TYR A 240 16.40 3.58 1.44
CA TYR A 240 17.31 2.45 1.62
C TYR A 240 17.03 1.31 0.62
N MET A 241 15.75 0.98 0.41
CA MET A 241 15.36 -0.05 -0.55
C MET A 241 15.78 0.31 -1.99
N LYS A 242 15.49 1.54 -2.44
CA LYS A 242 15.89 2.02 -3.77
C LYS A 242 17.39 1.99 -3.99
N GLU A 243 18.17 2.40 -3.00
CA GLU A 243 19.64 2.36 -3.06
C GLU A 243 20.15 0.92 -3.11
N THR A 244 19.59 0.03 -2.29
CA THR A 244 19.96 -1.40 -2.25
C THR A 244 19.63 -2.11 -3.56
N MET A 245 18.46 -1.84 -4.15
CA MET A 245 18.06 -2.38 -5.45
C MET A 245 19.02 -1.93 -6.56
N LYS A 246 19.31 -0.62 -6.65
CA LYS A 246 20.25 -0.09 -7.65
C LYS A 246 21.63 -0.73 -7.53
N ALA A 247 22.14 -0.88 -6.31
CA ALA A 247 23.43 -1.51 -6.08
C ALA A 247 23.40 -3.00 -6.47
N PHE A 248 22.31 -3.72 -6.17
CA PHE A 248 22.15 -5.11 -6.60
C PHE A 248 22.10 -5.24 -8.12
N GLU A 249 21.30 -4.43 -8.81
CA GLU A 249 21.15 -4.45 -10.28
C GLU A 249 22.42 -4.01 -11.02
N GLN A 250 23.34 -3.32 -10.36
CA GLN A 250 24.68 -3.03 -10.89
C GLN A 250 25.58 -4.27 -10.86
N ILE A 251 25.46 -5.09 -9.80
CA ILE A 251 26.24 -6.34 -9.63
C ILE A 251 25.61 -7.47 -10.47
N HIS A 252 24.28 -7.48 -10.58
CA HIS A 252 23.47 -8.45 -11.30
C HIS A 252 22.67 -7.77 -12.42
N PRO A 253 23.32 -7.32 -13.51
CA PRO A 253 22.66 -6.60 -14.60
C PRO A 253 21.59 -7.43 -15.33
N GLU A 254 21.60 -8.75 -15.15
CA GLU A 254 20.62 -9.72 -15.65
C GLU A 254 19.36 -9.85 -14.78
N ILE A 255 19.33 -9.26 -13.58
CA ILE A 255 18.17 -9.31 -12.67
C ILE A 255 17.61 -7.90 -12.51
N THR A 256 16.30 -7.75 -12.68
CA THR A 256 15.58 -6.49 -12.39
C THR A 256 14.71 -6.69 -11.16
N VAL A 257 14.86 -5.79 -10.18
CA VAL A 257 14.08 -5.82 -8.95
C VAL A 257 13.07 -4.68 -9.00
N TYR A 258 11.80 -4.94 -8.68
CA TYR A 258 10.78 -3.90 -8.71
C TYR A 258 9.70 -4.09 -7.64
N ARG A 259 9.07 -2.99 -7.24
CA ARG A 259 7.95 -3.00 -6.31
C ARG A 259 6.63 -3.24 -7.05
N THR A 260 5.80 -4.17 -6.60
CA THR A 260 4.48 -4.37 -7.21
C THR A 260 3.52 -3.24 -6.84
N LYS A 261 3.10 -2.42 -7.82
CA LYS A 261 2.09 -1.35 -7.65
C LYS A 261 0.70 -1.86 -7.24
N GLU A 262 0.47 -3.17 -7.25
CA GLU A 262 -0.83 -3.80 -6.92
C GLU A 262 -1.09 -3.83 -5.42
N MET A 263 -0.05 -3.57 -4.61
CA MET A 263 -0.14 -3.52 -3.15
C MET A 263 0.08 -2.12 -2.54
N ASP A 264 0.37 -1.09 -3.35
CA ASP A 264 0.58 0.28 -2.85
C ASP A 264 -0.74 1.02 -2.52
N SER A 265 -1.88 0.48 -2.95
CA SER A 265 -3.20 1.02 -2.63
C SER A 265 -3.70 0.65 -1.22
N PHE A 266 -2.86 -0.02 -0.42
CA PHE A 266 -3.22 -0.47 0.91
C PHE A 266 -2.99 0.66 1.91
N ASN A 267 -4.06 1.43 2.14
CA ASN A 267 -4.08 2.44 3.18
C ASN A 267 -4.14 1.77 4.56
N MET A 268 -2.99 1.66 5.23
CA MET A 268 -2.84 1.04 6.55
C MET A 268 -3.62 1.77 7.67
N ASP A 269 -4.04 3.01 7.44
CA ASP A 269 -4.83 3.79 8.41
C ASP A 269 -6.28 3.31 8.52
N LYS A 270 -6.72 2.40 7.63
CA LYS A 270 -8.06 1.80 7.68
C LYS A 270 -7.98 0.28 7.53
N ILE A 271 -8.49 -0.42 8.56
CA ILE A 271 -8.86 -1.84 8.64
C ILE A 271 -7.82 -2.73 9.34
N ILE A 272 -8.11 -3.11 10.59
CA ILE A 272 -8.45 -4.45 11.16
C ILE A 272 -8.08 -5.73 10.35
N GLU A 273 -7.42 -5.66 9.20
CA GLU A 273 -7.11 -6.77 8.31
C GLU A 273 -5.77 -7.39 8.73
N TYR A 274 -5.74 -8.69 9.03
CA TYR A 274 -4.48 -9.37 9.34
C TYR A 274 -3.63 -9.46 8.05
N PRO A 275 -2.41 -8.87 8.00
CA PRO A 275 -1.58 -8.86 6.79
C PRO A 275 -1.33 -10.25 6.18
N VAL A 276 -1.33 -11.29 7.02
CA VAL A 276 -1.11 -12.69 6.64
C VAL A 276 -2.22 -13.26 5.75
N GLU A 277 -3.49 -13.10 6.13
CA GLU A 277 -4.61 -13.67 5.35
C GLU A 277 -4.79 -12.97 3.99
N LYS A 278 -4.40 -11.69 3.93
CA LYS A 278 -4.33 -10.94 2.69
C LYS A 278 -3.22 -11.46 1.78
N MET A 279 -2.00 -11.59 2.32
CA MET A 279 -0.84 -12.16 1.60
C MET A 279 -1.12 -13.56 1.07
N ARG A 280 -1.75 -14.40 1.89
CA ARG A 280 -2.17 -15.76 1.53
C ARG A 280 -2.94 -15.82 0.21
N ARG A 281 -3.79 -14.84 -0.10
CA ARG A 281 -4.58 -14.82 -1.34
C ARG A 281 -3.74 -14.51 -2.57
N PHE A 282 -2.74 -13.65 -2.44
CA PHE A 282 -1.84 -13.28 -3.55
C PHE A 282 -0.82 -14.38 -3.89
N ILE A 283 -0.51 -15.27 -2.95
CA ILE A 283 0.45 -16.35 -3.17
C ILE A 283 -0.19 -17.70 -3.57
N LYS A 284 -1.52 -17.74 -3.72
CA LYS A 284 -2.21 -18.92 -4.28
C LYS A 284 -1.81 -19.13 -5.75
N PRO A 285 -1.82 -20.37 -6.28
CA PRO A 285 -1.40 -20.67 -7.65
C PRO A 285 -2.14 -19.91 -8.76
N GLN A 286 -3.37 -19.43 -8.51
CA GLN A 286 -4.21 -18.71 -9.48
C GLN A 286 -4.06 -17.17 -9.40
N SER A 287 -3.07 -16.69 -8.66
CA SER A 287 -2.81 -15.27 -8.39
C SER A 287 -1.54 -14.81 -9.09
N ILE A 288 -1.31 -13.50 -9.12
CA ILE A 288 -0.14 -12.90 -9.78
C ILE A 288 1.12 -13.35 -9.03
N PRO A 289 2.13 -13.91 -9.71
CA PRO A 289 3.37 -14.33 -9.07
C PRO A 289 4.06 -13.17 -8.34
N LEU A 290 4.36 -13.37 -7.05
CA LEU A 290 5.14 -12.45 -6.22
C LEU A 290 6.54 -13.03 -6.02
N GLY A 291 7.57 -12.18 -5.91
CA GLY A 291 8.96 -12.58 -5.68
C GLY A 291 9.33 -12.67 -4.20
N ILE A 292 9.49 -11.54 -3.52
CA ILE A 292 9.84 -11.47 -2.09
C ILE A 292 8.71 -10.77 -1.32
N ILE A 293 8.30 -11.36 -0.21
CA ILE A 293 7.28 -10.79 0.68
C ILE A 293 7.78 -10.68 2.12
N ALA A 294 7.36 -9.65 2.83
CA ALA A 294 7.53 -9.53 4.27
C ALA A 294 6.36 -10.17 5.01
N LEU A 295 6.65 -11.01 6.00
CA LEU A 295 5.66 -11.61 6.89
C LEU A 295 6.10 -11.47 8.35
N PRO A 296 5.17 -11.26 9.30
CA PRO A 296 5.47 -11.51 10.70
C PRO A 296 5.73 -13.01 10.90
N PHE A 297 6.43 -13.39 11.98
CA PHE A 297 6.72 -14.80 12.29
C PHE A 297 5.48 -15.72 12.29
N GLU A 298 4.36 -15.22 12.80
CA GLU A 298 3.07 -15.92 12.69
C GLU A 298 2.73 -16.27 11.22
N GLY A 299 2.90 -15.29 10.33
CA GLY A 299 2.62 -15.44 8.92
C GLY A 299 3.53 -16.44 8.24
N VAL A 300 4.80 -16.49 8.64
CA VAL A 300 5.75 -17.49 8.14
C VAL A 300 5.26 -18.89 8.48
N TYR A 301 4.99 -19.17 9.76
CA TYR A 301 4.49 -20.47 10.19
C TYR A 301 3.19 -20.85 9.47
N LYS A 302 2.23 -19.92 9.43
CA LYS A 302 0.92 -20.13 8.81
C LYS A 302 1.05 -20.50 7.33
N LEU A 303 1.77 -19.71 6.54
CA LEU A 303 1.87 -19.94 5.09
C LEU A 303 2.80 -21.10 4.72
N ALA A 304 3.83 -21.37 5.53
CA ALA A 304 4.64 -22.57 5.42
C ALA A 304 3.81 -23.85 5.66
N SER A 305 2.96 -23.84 6.70
CA SER A 305 2.08 -24.98 7.01
C SER A 305 1.07 -25.32 5.92
N GLU A 306 0.75 -24.36 5.07
CA GLU A 306 -0.11 -24.53 3.91
C GLU A 306 0.65 -24.84 2.60
N GLY A 307 1.98 -24.95 2.67
CA GLY A 307 2.83 -25.22 1.52
C GLY A 307 2.89 -24.08 0.51
N LEU A 308 2.65 -22.84 0.94
CA LEU A 308 2.60 -21.64 0.08
C LEU A 308 3.93 -20.88 0.00
N LEU A 309 4.93 -21.24 0.80
CA LEU A 309 6.27 -20.65 0.80
C LEU A 309 7.30 -21.62 0.22
N ALA A 310 8.34 -21.07 -0.41
CA ALA A 310 9.51 -21.81 -0.87
C ALA A 310 10.47 -22.10 0.30
N ASN A 311 11.19 -23.22 0.23
CA ASN A 311 12.28 -23.51 1.16
C ASN A 311 13.48 -22.61 0.84
N LEU A 312 14.06 -21.99 1.87
CA LEU A 312 15.12 -21.00 1.75
C LEU A 312 16.49 -21.49 2.22
N GLY A 313 16.67 -22.78 2.52
CA GLY A 313 17.91 -23.33 3.08
C GLY A 313 19.18 -22.92 2.34
N ASP A 314 19.16 -22.89 1.00
CA ASP A 314 20.32 -22.51 0.18
C ASP A 314 20.62 -21.00 0.16
N TYR A 315 19.69 -20.18 0.64
CA TYR A 315 19.75 -18.71 0.55
C TYR A 315 20.02 -18.02 1.90
N ILE A 316 20.16 -18.79 2.99
CA ILE A 316 20.37 -18.25 4.33
C ILE A 316 21.44 -19.04 5.09
N ASP A 317 22.37 -18.33 5.73
CA ASP A 317 23.20 -18.90 6.80
C ASP A 317 22.53 -18.64 8.14
N THR A 318 21.94 -19.68 8.75
CA THR A 318 21.19 -19.53 10.01
C THR A 318 22.08 -19.16 11.20
N ASN A 319 23.39 -19.39 11.14
CA ASN A 319 24.27 -19.25 12.31
C ASN A 319 24.44 -17.80 12.76
N ILE A 320 24.32 -16.84 11.84
CA ILE A 320 24.48 -15.41 12.13
C ILE A 320 23.27 -14.81 12.85
N TYR A 321 22.12 -15.49 12.82
CA TYR A 321 20.86 -15.02 13.41
C TYR A 321 20.63 -15.59 14.81
N TYR A 322 19.84 -14.90 15.63
CA TYR A 322 19.36 -15.42 16.92
C TYR A 322 18.52 -16.68 16.74
N GLU A 323 18.70 -17.64 17.65
CA GLU A 323 18.07 -18.96 17.54
C GLU A 323 16.54 -18.85 17.60
N GLU A 324 16.01 -17.97 18.43
CA GLU A 324 14.59 -17.67 18.57
C GLU A 324 13.99 -17.20 17.24
N ALA A 325 14.70 -16.31 16.53
CA ALA A 325 14.27 -15.78 15.23
C ALA A 325 14.30 -16.86 14.13
N VAL A 326 15.35 -17.69 14.12
CA VAL A 326 15.49 -18.80 13.18
C VAL A 326 14.40 -19.84 13.40
N LYS A 327 14.18 -20.26 14.65
CA LYS A 327 13.12 -21.20 15.03
C LYS A 327 11.77 -20.71 14.54
N ALA A 328 11.47 -19.43 14.72
CA ALA A 328 10.22 -18.82 14.27
C ALA A 328 9.97 -18.91 12.75
N CYS A 329 11.02 -19.14 11.96
CA CYS A 329 10.95 -19.28 10.51
C CYS A 329 11.03 -20.75 10.02
N ILE A 330 11.13 -21.72 10.93
CA ILE A 330 11.19 -23.15 10.61
C ILE A 330 9.79 -23.78 10.70
N TYR A 331 9.50 -24.67 9.74
CA TYR A 331 8.35 -25.56 9.77
C TYR A 331 8.77 -26.93 9.21
N ASN A 332 8.41 -28.04 9.85
CA ASN A 332 8.79 -29.40 9.44
C ASN A 332 10.28 -29.54 9.04
N ASN A 333 11.19 -29.01 9.88
CA ASN A 333 12.65 -29.02 9.69
C ASN A 333 13.18 -28.28 8.44
N ALA A 334 12.37 -27.47 7.77
CA ALA A 334 12.78 -26.58 6.68
C ALA A 334 12.57 -25.11 7.06
N ILE A 335 13.43 -24.23 6.54
CA ILE A 335 13.36 -22.79 6.78
C ILE A 335 12.62 -22.10 5.64
N TYR A 336 11.66 -21.24 5.98
CA TYR A 336 10.76 -20.58 5.02
C TYR A 336 10.83 -19.06 5.04
N GLY A 337 11.64 -18.49 5.93
CA GLY A 337 11.84 -17.05 6.05
C GLY A 337 13.26 -16.71 6.46
N VAL A 338 13.79 -15.58 5.96
CA VAL A 338 15.01 -14.96 6.44
C VAL A 338 14.64 -13.91 7.48
N PRO A 339 14.96 -14.10 8.78
CA PRO A 339 14.58 -13.17 9.82
C PRO A 339 15.20 -11.79 9.57
N VAL A 340 14.41 -10.73 9.67
CA VAL A 340 14.85 -9.35 9.49
C VAL A 340 15.00 -8.63 10.83
N ASP A 341 13.97 -8.73 11.65
CA ASP A 341 13.91 -8.19 13.00
C ASP A 341 13.38 -9.24 13.97
N VAL A 342 13.68 -9.06 15.25
CA VAL A 342 13.29 -9.98 16.32
C VAL A 342 13.19 -9.23 17.63
N TYR A 343 12.05 -9.31 18.31
CA TYR A 343 11.84 -8.56 19.54
C TYR A 343 10.78 -9.24 20.40
N SER A 344 10.70 -8.84 21.66
CA SER A 344 9.62 -9.24 22.54
C SER A 344 9.13 -8.02 23.33
N ARG A 345 7.95 -8.12 23.94
CA ARG A 345 7.55 -7.11 24.93
C ARG A 345 8.59 -7.02 26.04
N CYS A 346 8.78 -5.81 26.53
CA CYS A 346 9.76 -5.43 27.53
C CYS A 346 9.15 -4.40 28.49
N LEU A 347 9.81 -4.16 29.62
CA LEU A 347 9.51 -3.04 30.48
C LEU A 347 10.18 -1.80 29.92
N VAL A 348 9.39 -0.84 29.50
CA VAL A 348 9.82 0.50 29.13
C VAL A 348 9.57 1.41 30.33
N TYR A 349 10.59 2.14 30.79
CA TYR A 349 10.51 2.86 32.06
C TYR A 349 11.15 4.25 31.98
N ARG A 350 10.66 5.14 32.85
CA ARG A 350 11.17 6.50 33.02
C ARG A 350 12.39 6.52 33.95
N LYS A 351 13.58 6.64 33.37
CA LYS A 351 14.86 6.74 34.10
C LYS A 351 14.88 7.92 35.06
N ASP A 352 14.33 9.05 34.64
CA ASP A 352 14.33 10.28 35.43
C ASP A 352 13.51 10.16 36.72
N PHE A 353 12.41 9.39 36.73
CA PHE A 353 11.70 9.10 37.98
C PHE A 353 12.49 8.15 38.88
N LEU A 354 13.10 7.10 38.32
CA LEU A 354 13.92 6.17 39.10
C LEU A 354 15.13 6.88 39.73
N GLU A 355 15.84 7.72 38.97
CA GLU A 355 16.97 8.52 39.44
C GLU A 355 16.52 9.55 40.50
N LYS A 356 15.44 10.29 40.26
CA LYS A 356 14.90 11.29 41.20
C LYS A 356 14.58 10.70 42.57
N TYR A 357 14.07 9.47 42.59
CA TYR A 357 13.60 8.80 43.81
C TYR A 357 14.57 7.71 44.32
N ASN A 358 15.77 7.60 43.73
CA ASN A 358 16.77 6.59 44.06
C ASN A 358 16.19 5.16 44.08
N LEU A 359 15.44 4.82 43.04
CA LEU A 359 14.81 3.52 42.84
C LEU A 359 15.58 2.72 41.80
N GLU A 360 15.68 1.42 42.01
CA GLU A 360 16.24 0.50 41.02
C GLU A 360 15.20 0.15 39.93
N VAL A 361 15.68 -0.40 38.82
CA VAL A 361 14.80 -0.91 37.76
C VAL A 361 14.04 -2.12 38.30
N PRO A 362 12.69 -2.14 38.28
CA PRO A 362 11.93 -3.24 38.86
C PRO A 362 12.26 -4.60 38.27
N GLU A 363 12.73 -5.53 39.10
CA GLU A 363 12.96 -6.91 38.69
C GLU A 363 11.70 -7.76 38.82
N THR A 364 10.87 -7.54 39.83
CA THR A 364 9.61 -8.27 40.03
C THR A 364 8.39 -7.40 39.78
N MET A 365 7.26 -8.04 39.52
CA MET A 365 5.98 -7.32 39.43
C MET A 365 5.66 -6.62 40.76
N ASP A 366 6.03 -7.20 41.91
CA ASP A 366 5.83 -6.55 43.22
C ASP A 366 6.71 -5.30 43.37
N ASP A 367 7.96 -5.34 42.90
CA ASP A 367 8.84 -4.17 42.88
C ASP A 367 8.27 -3.07 41.98
N LEU A 368 7.72 -3.45 40.83
CA LEU A 368 7.10 -2.51 39.90
C LEU A 368 5.88 -1.84 40.53
N LEU A 369 5.01 -2.63 41.17
CA LEU A 369 3.82 -2.11 41.86
C LEU A 369 4.21 -1.13 42.98
N LYS A 370 5.19 -1.50 43.81
CA LYS A 370 5.70 -0.64 44.89
C LYS A 370 6.34 0.64 44.37
N ALA A 371 7.17 0.53 43.33
CA ALA A 371 7.82 1.69 42.71
C ALA A 371 6.80 2.64 42.09
N ALA A 372 5.82 2.10 41.36
CA ALA A 372 4.75 2.89 40.76
C ALA A 372 3.92 3.63 41.84
N ASP A 373 3.47 2.93 42.88
CA ASP A 373 2.71 3.52 43.98
C ASP A 373 3.51 4.61 44.71
N TYR A 374 4.78 4.35 45.01
CA TYR A 374 5.67 5.32 45.64
C TYR A 374 5.83 6.58 44.79
N ILE A 375 6.14 6.45 43.50
CA ILE A 375 6.29 7.58 42.58
C ILE A 375 4.99 8.38 42.50
N LEU A 376 3.84 7.72 42.32
CA LEU A 376 2.55 8.40 42.24
C LEU A 376 2.20 9.13 43.55
N SER A 377 2.58 8.58 44.71
CA SER A 377 2.36 9.24 46.01
C SER A 377 3.21 10.50 46.20
N LYS A 378 4.35 10.61 45.49
CA LYS A 378 5.29 11.72 45.57
C LYS A 378 5.10 12.76 44.46
N GLU A 379 4.52 12.36 43.33
CA GLU A 379 4.25 13.24 42.20
C GLU A 379 2.84 13.84 42.34
N ASN A 380 2.74 15.17 42.47
CA ASN A 380 1.45 15.86 42.50
C ASN A 380 0.87 16.06 41.08
N ASN A 381 0.80 14.98 40.29
CA ASN A 381 0.29 14.99 38.94
C ASN A 381 -0.91 14.02 38.80
N PRO A 382 -2.15 14.52 38.77
CA PRO A 382 -3.34 13.67 38.71
C PRO A 382 -3.50 12.91 37.39
N THR A 383 -2.77 13.26 36.33
CA THR A 383 -2.81 12.56 35.04
C THR A 383 -1.71 11.51 34.90
N LEU A 384 -0.78 11.41 35.87
CA LEU A 384 0.31 10.46 35.82
C LEU A 384 -0.19 9.04 36.13
N CYS A 385 0.09 8.11 35.22
CA CYS A 385 -0.26 6.71 35.34
C CYS A 385 0.98 5.88 35.74
N GLY A 386 0.83 5.02 36.75
CA GLY A 386 1.95 4.22 37.27
C GLY A 386 2.40 3.15 36.29
N LEU A 387 1.47 2.42 35.67
CA LEU A 387 1.76 1.36 34.70
C LEU A 387 0.74 1.38 33.58
N SER A 388 1.19 1.30 32.33
CA SER A 388 0.30 1.08 31.19
C SER A 388 0.64 -0.19 30.41
N PHE A 389 -0.39 -0.92 30.01
CA PHE A 389 -0.33 -2.02 29.03
C PHE A 389 -1.71 -2.19 28.39
N TRP A 390 -1.74 -2.84 27.23
CA TRP A 390 -2.95 -3.05 26.45
C TRP A 390 -3.90 -4.06 27.09
N TRP A 391 -5.16 -3.65 27.32
CA TRP A 391 -6.19 -4.57 27.82
C TRP A 391 -7.56 -4.40 27.15
N TYR A 392 -7.57 -4.20 25.83
CA TYR A 392 -8.77 -4.13 25.00
C TYR A 392 -9.06 -5.48 24.31
N ASN A 393 -10.28 -5.66 23.76
CA ASN A 393 -10.68 -6.91 23.14
C ASN A 393 -10.05 -7.10 21.75
N ILE A 394 -8.78 -7.44 21.75
CA ILE A 394 -7.96 -7.80 20.60
C ILE A 394 -7.15 -9.06 20.89
N LYS A 395 -6.62 -9.67 19.84
CA LYS A 395 -5.82 -10.90 19.94
C LYS A 395 -4.62 -10.72 20.88
N GLU A 396 -3.93 -9.60 20.84
CA GLU A 396 -2.70 -9.36 21.61
C GLU A 396 -2.97 -9.25 23.13
N LEU A 397 -4.23 -9.07 23.56
CA LEU A 397 -4.59 -9.22 24.97
C LEU A 397 -4.40 -10.66 25.46
N THR A 398 -4.56 -11.66 24.58
CA THR A 398 -4.19 -13.04 24.92
C THR A 398 -2.69 -13.18 25.08
N ASP A 399 -1.90 -12.58 24.20
CA ASP A 399 -0.45 -12.62 24.30
C ASP A 399 0.03 -12.04 25.65
N ILE A 400 -0.53 -10.90 26.07
CA ILE A 400 -0.24 -10.30 27.39
C ILE A 400 -0.70 -11.21 28.52
N PHE A 401 -1.89 -11.80 28.43
CA PHE A 401 -2.37 -12.74 29.44
C PHE A 401 -1.47 -13.97 29.57
N LEU A 402 -0.98 -14.51 28.45
CA LEU A 402 -0.04 -15.63 28.46
C LEU A 402 1.29 -15.24 29.10
N GLU A 403 1.76 -14.00 28.94
CA GLU A 403 2.92 -13.52 29.68
C GLU A 403 2.67 -13.61 31.20
N PHE A 404 1.52 -13.16 31.71
CA PHE A 404 1.19 -13.34 33.13
C PHE A 404 1.01 -14.82 33.53
N ALA A 405 0.52 -15.66 32.62
CA ALA A 405 0.30 -17.09 32.86
C ALA A 405 1.62 -17.86 32.97
N TRP A 406 2.49 -17.70 31.98
CA TRP A 406 3.81 -18.32 31.94
C TRP A 406 4.67 -17.87 33.12
N GLY A 407 4.46 -16.63 33.60
CA GLY A 407 5.10 -16.16 34.83
C GLY A 407 4.62 -16.78 36.10
N ASN A 408 3.41 -17.32 36.11
CA ASN A 408 2.95 -18.18 37.18
C ASN A 408 3.22 -19.67 36.89
N GLU A 409 4.13 -19.95 35.95
CA GLU A 409 4.53 -21.29 35.52
C GLU A 409 3.34 -22.16 35.09
N THR A 410 2.45 -21.59 34.27
CA THR A 410 1.34 -22.31 33.65
C THR A 410 1.19 -21.91 32.19
N ASP A 411 0.63 -22.80 31.38
CA ASP A 411 0.38 -22.57 29.96
C ASP A 411 -1.03 -23.09 29.55
N ILE A 412 -1.42 -22.91 28.29
CA ILE A 412 -2.67 -23.43 27.71
C ILE A 412 -2.69 -24.97 27.79
N TYR A 413 -1.56 -25.61 27.51
CA TYR A 413 -1.40 -27.06 27.62
C TYR A 413 -0.72 -27.42 28.95
N ASP A 414 -1.09 -28.57 29.51
CA ASP A 414 -0.38 -29.19 30.60
C ASP A 414 0.85 -29.97 30.09
N THR A 415 1.62 -30.55 31.03
CA THR A 415 2.82 -31.34 30.73
C THR A 415 2.55 -32.60 29.91
N ASN A 416 1.28 -33.04 29.82
CA ASN A 416 0.85 -34.18 29.01
C ASN A 416 0.34 -33.73 27.62
N GLY A 417 0.43 -32.45 27.29
CA GLY A 417 -0.06 -31.88 26.03
C GLY A 417 -1.58 -31.70 25.98
N ASN A 418 -2.29 -31.81 27.10
CA ASN A 418 -3.74 -31.61 27.15
C ASN A 418 -4.08 -30.17 27.51
N ILE A 419 -5.16 -29.64 26.93
CA ILE A 419 -5.63 -28.28 27.26
C ILE A 419 -6.13 -28.25 28.70
N ASN A 420 -5.55 -27.35 29.50
CA ASN A 420 -5.88 -27.16 30.90
C ASN A 420 -5.80 -25.68 31.32
N ILE A 421 -6.59 -24.83 30.68
CA ILE A 421 -6.63 -23.40 31.04
C ILE A 421 -7.42 -23.14 32.34
N ASN A 422 -8.26 -24.08 32.77
CA ASN A 422 -9.03 -23.97 34.02
C ASN A 422 -8.28 -24.56 35.21
N ASN A 423 -7.09 -24.04 35.49
CA ASN A 423 -6.25 -24.45 36.61
C ASN A 423 -5.99 -23.26 37.57
N SER A 424 -5.59 -23.55 38.81
CA SER A 424 -5.40 -22.54 39.86
C SER A 424 -4.39 -21.46 39.48
N LYS A 425 -3.25 -21.82 38.90
CA LYS A 425 -2.20 -20.88 38.48
C LYS A 425 -2.70 -19.94 37.38
N MET A 426 -3.45 -20.44 36.42
CA MET A 426 -4.02 -19.65 35.33
C MET A 426 -5.08 -18.66 35.85
N ILE A 427 -5.89 -19.12 36.81
CA ILE A 427 -6.88 -18.30 37.51
C ILE A 427 -6.21 -17.21 38.36
N GLU A 428 -5.09 -17.51 39.02
CA GLU A 428 -4.29 -16.54 39.76
C GLU A 428 -3.73 -15.45 38.85
N SER A 429 -3.24 -15.80 37.65
CA SER A 429 -2.72 -14.84 36.68
C SER A 429 -3.78 -13.82 36.23
N ILE A 430 -5.00 -14.25 35.91
CA ILE A 430 -6.08 -13.32 35.55
C ILE A 430 -6.57 -12.49 36.76
N LYS A 431 -6.58 -13.08 37.97
CA LYS A 431 -6.88 -12.35 39.22
C LYS A 431 -5.85 -11.25 39.45
N PHE A 432 -4.57 -11.53 39.22
CA PHE A 432 -3.49 -10.55 39.33
C PHE A 432 -3.64 -9.41 38.33
N MET A 433 -3.85 -9.71 37.04
CA MET A 433 -4.14 -8.67 36.02
C MET A 433 -5.33 -7.79 36.43
N LYS A 434 -6.40 -8.42 36.93
CA LYS A 434 -7.59 -7.73 37.42
C LYS A 434 -7.30 -6.83 38.62
N HIS A 435 -6.41 -7.23 39.53
CA HIS A 435 -5.96 -6.40 40.65
C HIS A 435 -5.17 -5.18 40.19
N ILE A 436 -4.30 -5.30 39.18
CA ILE A 436 -3.56 -4.15 38.62
C ILE A 436 -4.52 -3.05 38.16
N ILE A 437 -5.58 -3.44 37.46
CA ILE A 437 -6.59 -2.52 36.93
C ILE A 437 -7.49 -1.95 38.02
N ASN A 438 -8.09 -2.82 38.84
CA ASN A 438 -9.19 -2.42 39.72
C ASN A 438 -8.78 -2.08 41.15
N LYS A 439 -7.76 -2.78 41.69
CA LYS A 439 -7.31 -2.63 43.09
C LYS A 439 -6.20 -1.60 43.20
N TYR A 440 -5.11 -1.80 42.45
CA TYR A 440 -3.97 -0.88 42.45
C TYR A 440 -4.27 0.39 41.65
N LYS A 441 -5.20 0.33 40.68
CA LYS A 441 -5.62 1.45 39.82
C LYS A 441 -4.46 2.14 39.10
N ILE A 442 -3.33 1.46 38.96
CA ILE A 442 -2.15 1.99 38.28
C ILE A 442 -2.26 1.89 36.76
N ASN A 443 -3.20 1.08 36.23
CA ASN A 443 -3.59 1.01 34.81
C ASN A 443 -5.13 1.12 34.66
N PRO A 444 -5.75 2.29 34.96
CA PRO A 444 -7.19 2.39 35.19
C PRO A 444 -8.05 2.50 33.92
N GLU A 445 -7.46 2.87 32.78
CA GLU A 445 -8.24 3.22 31.58
C GLU A 445 -8.40 2.08 30.59
N ASN A 446 -9.63 1.95 30.06
CA ASN A 446 -9.92 1.14 28.88
C ASN A 446 -9.64 1.99 27.63
N THR A 447 -8.48 1.82 27.01
CA THR A 447 -8.09 2.56 25.81
C THR A 447 -8.89 2.06 24.59
N GLN A 448 -10.13 2.52 24.45
CA GLN A 448 -11.05 2.11 23.38
C GLN A 448 -10.66 2.66 21.99
N ASN A 449 -9.76 3.63 21.92
CA ASN A 449 -9.30 4.26 20.69
C ASN A 449 -7.83 3.91 20.41
N ILE A 450 -7.56 3.19 19.32
CA ILE A 450 -6.20 2.84 18.88
C ILE A 450 -5.33 4.10 18.66
N SER A 451 -5.96 5.25 18.38
CA SER A 451 -5.32 6.55 18.18
C SER A 451 -4.93 7.29 19.47
N SER A 452 -5.49 6.92 20.63
CA SER A 452 -5.11 7.45 21.96
C SER A 452 -4.42 6.37 22.79
N ASN A 453 -3.32 5.87 22.23
CA ASN A 453 -2.63 4.65 22.62
C ASN A 453 -1.82 4.82 23.93
N SER A 454 -1.69 3.75 24.74
CA SER A 454 -0.75 3.66 25.88
C SER A 454 0.66 4.18 25.53
N MET A 455 1.09 3.92 24.29
CA MET A 455 2.30 4.49 23.70
C MET A 455 2.28 6.02 23.70
N ASN A 456 1.25 6.67 23.17
CA ASN A 456 1.16 8.13 23.06
C ASN A 456 1.19 8.80 24.45
N LYS A 457 0.50 8.21 25.44
CA LYS A 457 0.55 8.68 26.82
C LYS A 457 1.96 8.63 27.40
N PHE A 458 2.66 7.51 27.18
CA PHE A 458 4.04 7.38 27.59
C PHE A 458 4.96 8.41 26.90
N LEU A 459 4.81 8.58 25.57
CA LEU A 459 5.55 9.57 24.79
C LEU A 459 5.27 11.01 25.24
N ASN A 460 4.08 11.30 25.74
CA ASN A 460 3.70 12.59 26.33
C ASN A 460 4.14 12.77 27.81
N GLY A 461 4.73 11.73 28.41
CA GLY A 461 5.20 11.77 29.80
C GLY A 461 4.14 11.51 30.86
N GLU A 462 2.97 11.01 30.47
CA GLU A 462 1.83 10.71 31.35
C GLU A 462 1.91 9.29 31.96
N THR A 463 3.01 8.57 31.76
CA THR A 463 3.16 7.19 32.27
C THR A 463 4.58 6.93 32.78
N VAL A 464 4.69 6.27 33.94
CA VAL A 464 5.97 5.92 34.58
C VAL A 464 6.56 4.64 33.98
N PHE A 465 5.77 3.56 33.97
CA PHE A 465 6.13 2.25 33.42
C PHE A 465 5.18 1.86 32.29
N LEU A 466 5.72 1.26 31.24
CA LEU A 466 4.98 0.80 30.07
C LEU A 466 5.43 -0.61 29.72
N ILE A 467 4.50 -1.57 29.65
CA ILE A 467 4.76 -2.89 29.07
C ILE A 467 4.42 -2.81 27.59
N PHE A 468 5.45 -2.77 26.75
CA PHE A 468 5.32 -2.61 25.30
C PHE A 468 6.52 -3.19 24.57
N THR A 469 6.43 -3.21 23.24
CA THR A 469 7.55 -3.57 22.38
C THR A 469 8.64 -2.48 22.37
N PRO A 470 9.88 -2.83 22.01
CA PRO A 470 11.03 -1.92 22.16
C PRO A 470 11.09 -0.79 21.10
N ASP A 471 10.18 -0.79 20.13
CA ASP A 471 10.04 0.22 19.08
C ASP A 471 9.74 1.62 19.64
N VAL A 472 9.25 1.72 20.89
CA VAL A 472 9.19 2.98 21.66
C VAL A 472 10.51 3.74 21.57
N MET A 473 11.65 3.03 21.70
CA MET A 473 12.98 3.64 21.66
C MET A 473 13.31 4.24 20.28
N GLN A 474 12.86 3.58 19.21
CA GLN A 474 13.04 4.07 17.86
C GLN A 474 12.12 5.26 17.56
N ILE A 475 10.86 5.22 18.02
CA ILE A 475 9.91 6.32 17.89
C ILE A 475 10.45 7.57 18.61
N LEU A 476 11.01 7.44 19.81
CA LEU A 476 11.61 8.55 20.56
C LEU A 476 12.83 9.19 19.88
N ARG A 477 13.55 8.45 19.01
CA ARG A 477 14.62 9.04 18.18
C ARG A 477 14.04 9.99 17.14
N TRP A 478 12.90 9.67 16.55
CA TRP A 478 12.25 10.45 15.51
C TRP A 478 11.34 11.56 16.06
N GLN A 479 10.67 11.33 17.19
CA GLN A 479 9.83 12.31 17.86
C GLN A 479 10.67 13.26 18.72
N VAL A 480 11.34 14.20 18.06
CA VAL A 480 12.29 15.12 18.70
C VAL A 480 11.69 15.98 19.82
N ASN A 481 10.37 16.19 19.82
CA ASN A 481 9.63 17.04 20.76
C ASN A 481 9.06 16.30 21.98
N SER A 482 9.25 14.98 22.10
CA SER A 482 8.72 14.24 23.25
C SER A 482 9.38 14.69 24.56
N PRO A 483 8.61 15.00 25.63
CA PRO A 483 9.17 15.43 26.94
C PRO A 483 9.98 14.35 27.66
N VAL A 484 9.82 13.09 27.25
CA VAL A 484 10.54 11.93 27.81
C VAL A 484 11.73 11.50 26.94
N ARG A 485 12.02 12.22 25.85
CA ARG A 485 13.20 11.94 25.02
C ARG A 485 14.47 11.93 25.88
N ASN A 486 15.30 10.91 25.67
CA ASN A 486 16.52 10.61 26.44
C ASN A 486 16.32 10.21 27.92
N LYS A 487 15.08 10.21 28.43
CA LYS A 487 14.74 9.85 29.83
C LYS A 487 14.13 8.45 29.96
N VAL A 488 14.26 7.63 28.92
CA VAL A 488 13.61 6.31 28.83
C VAL A 488 14.64 5.19 28.75
N GLY A 489 14.43 4.15 29.54
CA GLY A 489 15.18 2.89 29.50
C GLY A 489 14.28 1.71 29.16
N ILE A 490 14.90 0.58 28.83
CA ILE A 490 14.22 -0.70 28.61
C ILE A 490 14.86 -1.81 29.43
N ALA A 491 14.06 -2.77 29.89
CA ALA A 491 14.49 -3.94 30.64
C ALA A 491 13.61 -5.15 30.30
N PRO A 492 14.05 -6.40 30.58
CA PRO A 492 13.18 -7.56 30.48
C PRO A 492 11.90 -7.39 31.32
N LEU A 493 10.79 -8.01 30.90
CA LEU A 493 9.53 -7.95 31.68
C LEU A 493 9.78 -8.41 33.12
N PRO A 494 9.21 -7.76 34.15
CA PRO A 494 9.43 -8.17 35.53
C PRO A 494 8.91 -9.58 35.79
N ARG A 495 9.63 -10.35 36.61
CA ARG A 495 9.19 -11.71 37.00
C ARG A 495 7.99 -11.62 37.94
N MET A 496 7.13 -12.63 37.90
CA MET A 496 6.17 -12.86 38.99
C MET A 496 6.92 -13.33 40.25
N ALA A 497 6.32 -13.16 41.44
CA ALA A 497 6.96 -13.49 42.73
C ALA A 497 7.33 -14.98 42.89
N LYS A 498 6.72 -15.89 42.12
CA LYS A 498 7.03 -17.33 42.06
C LYS A 498 7.35 -17.72 40.61
N GLY A 499 8.63 -17.80 40.26
CA GLY A 499 9.08 -18.28 38.94
C GLY A 499 10.46 -17.74 38.55
N GLU A 500 11.36 -18.64 38.10
CA GLU A 500 12.70 -18.26 37.63
C GLU A 500 12.75 -17.89 36.14
N LYS A 501 11.77 -18.33 35.36
CA LYS A 501 11.75 -18.15 33.90
C LYS A 501 10.95 -16.89 33.58
N ARG A 502 11.44 -16.02 32.69
CA ARG A 502 10.64 -14.92 32.10
C ARG A 502 10.26 -15.32 30.68
N TYR A 503 9.12 -14.81 30.19
CA TYR A 503 8.21 -15.51 29.28
C TYR A 503 7.48 -14.50 28.35
N SER A 504 8.19 -13.58 27.72
CA SER A 504 7.59 -12.64 26.77
C SER A 504 7.13 -13.34 25.48
N VAL A 505 6.11 -12.83 24.81
CA VAL A 505 5.80 -13.33 23.46
C VAL A 505 6.87 -12.83 22.47
N LEU A 506 7.42 -13.76 21.70
CA LEU A 506 8.34 -13.47 20.60
C LEU A 506 7.58 -12.90 19.42
N TYR A 507 8.07 -11.76 18.95
CA TYR A 507 7.63 -11.09 17.74
C TYR A 507 8.82 -10.90 16.80
N GLY A 508 8.51 -10.60 15.56
CA GLY A 508 9.50 -10.31 14.54
C GLY A 508 8.94 -10.54 13.16
N SER A 509 9.75 -10.19 12.18
CA SER A 509 9.44 -10.29 10.77
C SER A 509 10.51 -11.05 10.02
N ALA A 510 10.11 -11.64 8.91
CA ALA A 510 10.99 -12.34 8.00
C ALA A 510 10.60 -12.05 6.55
N LEU A 511 11.61 -12.09 5.69
CA LEU A 511 11.44 -12.06 4.25
C LEU A 511 11.29 -13.49 3.75
N CYS A 512 10.24 -13.73 2.97
CA CYS A 512 9.87 -15.04 2.46
C CYS A 512 9.74 -14.99 0.94
N ILE A 513 9.91 -16.13 0.28
CA ILE A 513 9.64 -16.28 -1.17
C ILE A 513 8.39 -17.13 -1.35
N PRO A 514 7.32 -16.60 -1.97
CA PRO A 514 6.14 -17.38 -2.31
C PRO A 514 6.47 -18.58 -3.20
N LYS A 515 5.77 -19.70 -3.03
CA LYS A 515 6.00 -20.89 -3.87
C LYS A 515 5.61 -20.67 -5.34
N ASN A 516 4.75 -19.70 -5.62
CA ASN A 516 4.33 -19.34 -6.98
C ASN A 516 5.27 -18.34 -7.68
N THR A 517 6.41 -17.98 -7.09
CA THR A 517 7.42 -17.12 -7.72
C THR A 517 7.90 -17.72 -9.05
N LYS A 518 8.01 -16.89 -10.10
CA LYS A 518 8.46 -17.32 -11.43
C LYS A 518 9.93 -17.70 -11.49
N ASP A 519 10.78 -16.98 -10.74
CA ASP A 519 12.22 -17.21 -10.66
C ASP A 519 12.71 -17.19 -9.21
N LEU A 520 12.72 -18.37 -8.59
CA LEU A 520 13.20 -18.57 -7.23
C LEU A 520 14.69 -18.27 -7.07
N LYS A 521 15.51 -18.52 -8.11
CA LYS A 521 16.98 -18.34 -8.02
C LYS A 521 17.33 -16.86 -7.95
N SER A 522 16.72 -16.06 -8.82
CA SER A 522 16.93 -14.61 -8.83
C SER A 522 16.36 -13.96 -7.56
N ALA A 523 15.17 -14.37 -7.12
CA ALA A 523 14.58 -13.89 -5.88
C ALA A 523 15.44 -14.25 -4.65
N GLY A 524 15.96 -15.48 -4.59
CA GLY A 524 16.86 -15.94 -3.54
C GLY A 524 18.22 -15.22 -3.54
N SER A 525 18.75 -14.89 -4.72
CA SER A 525 19.99 -14.11 -4.85
C SER A 525 19.82 -12.68 -4.33
N PHE A 526 18.73 -12.01 -4.71
CA PHE A 526 18.41 -10.68 -4.17
C PHE A 526 18.15 -10.73 -2.67
N LEU A 527 17.44 -11.76 -2.17
CA LEU A 527 17.19 -11.95 -0.75
C LEU A 527 18.50 -12.07 0.05
N LYS A 528 19.44 -12.89 -0.41
CA LYS A 528 20.77 -13.06 0.21
C LYS A 528 21.57 -11.77 0.20
N TYR A 529 21.54 -11.01 -0.90
CA TYR A 529 22.20 -9.72 -0.99
C TYR A 529 21.59 -8.71 -0.01
N TYR A 530 20.26 -8.58 -0.01
CA TYR A 530 19.52 -7.65 0.84
C TYR A 530 19.74 -7.92 2.34
N THR A 531 19.90 -9.20 2.70
CA THR A 531 20.04 -9.65 4.10
C THR A 531 21.47 -9.88 4.55
N ASN A 532 22.47 -9.54 3.72
CA ASN A 532 23.87 -9.63 4.10
C ASN A 532 24.21 -8.67 5.27
N LEU A 533 25.33 -8.94 5.94
CA LEU A 533 25.71 -8.20 7.16
C LEU A 533 25.87 -6.68 6.91
N GLU A 534 26.47 -6.29 5.79
CA GLU A 534 26.72 -4.88 5.45
C GLU A 534 25.41 -4.12 5.24
N ASN A 535 24.50 -4.69 4.46
CA ASN A 535 23.20 -4.09 4.16
C ASN A 535 22.32 -4.09 5.41
N HIS A 536 22.30 -5.17 6.20
CA HIS A 536 21.64 -5.15 7.51
C HIS A 536 22.19 -4.04 8.42
N LYS A 537 23.52 -3.85 8.49
CA LYS A 537 24.12 -2.78 9.29
C LYS A 537 23.67 -1.39 8.83
N LYS A 538 23.69 -1.12 7.51
CA LYS A 538 23.18 0.13 6.93
C LYS A 538 21.73 0.40 7.35
N ARG A 539 20.88 -0.64 7.30
CA ARG A 539 19.50 -0.55 7.76
C ARG A 539 19.40 -0.22 9.25
N GLU A 540 20.23 -0.83 10.10
CA GLU A 540 20.23 -0.56 11.55
C GLU A 540 20.59 0.89 11.88
N LEU A 541 21.53 1.48 11.14
CA LEU A 541 21.97 2.86 11.32
C LEU A 541 20.92 3.89 10.88
N ASP A 542 20.18 3.60 9.82
CA ASP A 542 19.18 4.51 9.24
C ASP A 542 17.79 4.33 9.87
N SER A 543 17.13 3.21 9.55
CA SER A 543 15.68 3.10 9.66
C SER A 543 15.15 1.81 10.31
N ALA A 544 16.00 0.96 10.88
CA ALA A 544 15.56 -0.36 11.33
C ALA A 544 14.57 -0.33 12.51
N TRP A 545 13.68 -1.32 12.51
CA TRP A 545 12.65 -1.57 13.51
C TRP A 545 13.04 -2.73 14.44
N PRO A 546 12.58 -2.72 15.70
CA PRO A 546 13.35 -2.33 16.88
C PRO A 546 14.71 -3.03 17.09
N PHE A 547 14.88 -4.28 16.70
CA PHE A 547 16.13 -5.02 16.91
C PHE A 547 16.45 -5.93 15.71
N ALA A 548 17.68 -5.82 15.21
CA ALA A 548 18.19 -6.70 14.17
C ALA A 548 18.11 -8.18 14.57
N SER A 549 17.75 -9.06 13.64
CA SER A 549 17.84 -10.50 13.84
C SER A 549 19.27 -11.06 13.89
N VAL A 550 20.28 -10.27 13.49
CA VAL A 550 21.68 -10.68 13.35
C VAL A 550 22.46 -10.39 14.64
N LYS A 551 23.10 -11.43 15.20
CA LYS A 551 23.80 -11.40 16.50
C LYS A 551 24.91 -10.35 16.60
N GLN A 552 25.65 -10.16 15.52
CA GLN A 552 26.83 -9.30 15.52
C GLN A 552 26.48 -7.81 15.65
N LEU A 553 25.31 -7.40 15.15
CA LEU A 553 24.95 -5.98 15.04
C LEU A 553 24.65 -5.31 16.38
N TRP A 554 24.27 -6.06 17.41
CA TRP A 554 24.02 -5.46 18.73
C TRP A 554 25.28 -5.19 19.53
N LYS A 555 26.42 -5.71 19.09
CA LYS A 555 27.75 -5.46 19.68
C LYS A 555 28.61 -4.57 18.78
N ASP A 556 28.11 -4.23 17.59
CA ASP A 556 28.79 -3.33 16.66
C ASP A 556 28.82 -1.91 17.24
N LYS A 557 30.01 -1.31 17.27
CA LYS A 557 30.24 0.00 17.90
C LYS A 557 29.48 1.13 17.21
N GLU A 558 29.31 1.07 15.89
CA GLU A 558 28.58 2.09 15.14
C GLU A 558 27.07 1.95 15.35
N VAL A 559 26.56 0.72 15.38
CA VAL A 559 25.15 0.49 15.70
C VAL A 559 24.85 0.97 17.13
N LEU A 560 25.73 0.68 18.09
CA LEU A 560 25.56 1.08 19.49
C LEU A 560 25.66 2.59 19.73
N SER A 561 26.43 3.33 18.92
CA SER A 561 26.50 4.80 19.03
C SER A 561 25.17 5.46 18.68
N VAL A 562 24.36 4.80 17.82
CA VAL A 562 23.04 5.26 17.37
C VAL A 562 21.90 4.61 18.17
N ARG A 563 22.08 3.37 18.61
CA ARG A 563 21.07 2.52 19.26
C ARG A 563 21.64 1.86 20.53
N PRO A 564 22.00 2.64 21.56
CA PRO A 564 22.63 2.09 22.77
C PRO A 564 21.74 1.10 23.53
N TYR A 565 20.42 1.18 23.35
CA TYR A 565 19.45 0.28 23.97
C TYR A 565 19.52 -1.16 23.43
N CYS A 566 20.16 -1.42 22.29
CA CYS A 566 20.38 -2.77 21.75
C CYS A 566 21.23 -3.67 22.67
N LEU A 567 21.96 -3.09 23.64
CA LEU A 567 22.70 -3.89 24.64
C LEU A 567 21.78 -4.73 25.54
N GLN A 568 20.52 -4.32 25.71
CA GLN A 568 19.57 -5.05 26.56
C GLN A 568 18.92 -6.23 25.83
N THR A 569 19.10 -6.32 24.51
CA THR A 569 18.26 -7.20 23.70
C THR A 569 18.50 -8.68 23.95
N GLU A 570 19.74 -9.12 24.18
CA GLU A 570 20.00 -10.52 24.53
C GLU A 570 19.27 -10.93 25.82
N LYS A 571 19.20 -10.03 26.81
CA LYS A 571 18.47 -10.29 28.06
C LYS A 571 16.96 -10.34 27.83
N ILE A 572 16.44 -9.52 26.92
CA ILE A 572 15.00 -9.46 26.57
C ILE A 572 14.59 -10.70 25.76
N LEU A 573 15.41 -11.16 24.81
CA LEU A 573 15.06 -12.30 23.96
C LEU A 573 15.22 -13.66 24.62
N LYS A 574 16.19 -13.82 25.53
CA LYS A 574 16.34 -15.08 26.29
C LYS A 574 15.07 -15.48 27.04
N THR A 575 14.17 -14.53 27.24
CA THR A 575 12.91 -14.71 27.95
C THR A 575 11.72 -14.89 27.00
N SER A 576 11.94 -14.98 25.70
CA SER A 576 10.87 -14.94 24.71
C SER A 576 10.43 -16.32 24.21
N PHE A 577 9.15 -16.45 23.92
CA PHE A 577 8.52 -17.70 23.48
C PHE A 577 7.58 -17.45 22.30
N ASN A 578 7.58 -18.36 21.32
CA ASN A 578 6.77 -18.25 20.11
C ASN A 578 5.52 -19.16 20.20
N PRO A 579 4.35 -18.65 20.62
CA PRO A 579 3.17 -19.47 20.82
C PRO A 579 2.56 -20.01 19.51
N TYR A 580 2.94 -19.48 18.34
CA TYR A 580 2.35 -19.85 17.05
C TYR A 580 2.72 -21.27 16.61
N GLN A 581 3.86 -21.78 17.07
CA GLN A 581 4.34 -23.13 16.73
C GLN A 581 3.72 -24.20 17.62
N ASP A 582 3.54 -23.89 18.89
CA ASP A 582 3.12 -24.87 19.90
C ASP A 582 1.59 -24.92 20.08
N VAL A 583 0.89 -23.82 19.77
CA VAL A 583 -0.56 -23.76 19.89
C VAL A 583 -1.24 -23.90 18.54
N LYS A 584 -1.83 -25.09 18.33
CA LYS A 584 -2.67 -25.37 17.18
C LYS A 584 -3.80 -24.33 17.04
N TYR A 585 -3.88 -23.71 15.87
CA TYR A 585 -4.85 -22.67 15.52
C TYR A 585 -4.78 -21.43 16.45
N TYR A 586 -3.57 -21.02 16.82
CA TYR A 586 -3.35 -19.95 17.80
C TYR A 586 -4.20 -18.70 17.58
N ASN A 587 -4.38 -18.20 16.36
CA ASN A 587 -5.20 -16.99 16.13
C ASN A 587 -6.64 -17.15 16.62
N SER A 588 -7.27 -18.29 16.33
CA SER A 588 -8.62 -18.57 16.79
C SER A 588 -8.68 -18.79 18.29
N VAL A 589 -7.65 -19.43 18.86
CA VAL A 589 -7.46 -19.60 20.30
C VAL A 589 -7.34 -18.23 20.98
N ALA A 590 -6.50 -17.35 20.45
CA ALA A 590 -6.20 -16.05 21.00
C ALA A 590 -7.39 -15.09 20.92
N ILE A 591 -8.17 -15.10 19.84
CA ILE A 591 -9.41 -14.30 19.78
C ILE A 591 -10.45 -14.82 20.79
N LEU A 592 -10.55 -16.14 20.98
CA LEU A 592 -11.48 -16.72 21.93
C LEU A 592 -11.10 -16.39 23.38
N ILE A 593 -9.81 -16.51 23.72
CA ILE A 593 -9.29 -16.15 25.06
C ILE A 593 -9.53 -14.66 25.29
N SER A 594 -9.12 -13.78 24.36
CA SER A 594 -9.21 -12.32 24.52
C SER A 594 -10.64 -11.85 24.79
N GLU A 595 -11.63 -12.38 24.07
CA GLU A 595 -13.05 -12.01 24.27
C GLU A 595 -13.53 -12.35 25.69
N LYS A 596 -13.09 -13.49 26.24
CA LYS A 596 -13.51 -13.99 27.54
C LYS A 596 -12.81 -13.25 28.66
N ILE A 597 -11.48 -13.10 28.59
CA ILE A 597 -10.71 -12.39 29.61
C ILE A 597 -11.03 -10.90 29.63
N PHE A 598 -11.31 -10.28 28.47
CA PHE A 598 -11.74 -8.89 28.43
C PHE A 598 -13.04 -8.66 29.23
N LYS A 599 -14.00 -9.59 29.18
CA LYS A 599 -15.23 -9.52 30.00
C LYS A 599 -14.91 -9.66 31.49
N VAL A 600 -13.98 -10.55 31.85
CA VAL A 600 -13.52 -10.72 33.24
C VAL A 600 -12.85 -9.45 33.78
N LEU A 601 -11.93 -8.87 33.01
CA LEU A 601 -11.22 -7.64 33.40
C LEU A 601 -12.17 -6.45 33.57
N ASN A 602 -13.24 -6.38 32.76
CA ASN A 602 -14.30 -5.37 32.85
C ASN A 602 -15.38 -5.67 33.91
N ASN A 603 -15.19 -6.67 34.78
CA ASN A 603 -16.19 -7.09 35.77
C ASN A 603 -17.55 -7.51 35.17
N LYS A 604 -17.59 -7.93 33.89
CA LYS A 604 -18.80 -8.39 33.19
C LYS A 604 -18.97 -9.91 33.18
N ALA A 605 -18.03 -10.64 33.77
CA ALA A 605 -18.08 -12.09 33.88
C ALA A 605 -17.32 -12.58 35.12
N ASP A 606 -17.81 -13.66 35.71
CA ASP A 606 -17.13 -14.40 36.78
C ASP A 606 -15.91 -15.16 36.24
N ILE A 607 -14.85 -15.28 37.04
CA ILE A 607 -13.58 -15.90 36.63
C ILE A 607 -13.75 -17.41 36.49
N GLU A 608 -14.25 -18.07 37.53
CA GLU A 608 -14.28 -19.54 37.63
C GLU A 608 -15.16 -20.15 36.52
N ASN A 609 -16.37 -19.63 36.33
CA ASN A 609 -17.26 -20.09 35.28
C ASN A 609 -16.73 -19.75 33.88
N THR A 610 -16.09 -18.60 33.70
CA THR A 610 -15.51 -18.21 32.41
C THR A 610 -14.40 -19.16 31.99
N PHE A 611 -13.47 -19.49 32.89
CA PHE A 611 -12.35 -20.38 32.59
C PHE A 611 -12.80 -21.83 32.41
N LYS A 612 -13.80 -22.30 33.16
CA LYS A 612 -14.45 -23.59 32.93
C LYS A 612 -15.03 -23.70 31.51
N LEU A 613 -15.78 -22.70 31.07
CA LEU A 613 -16.37 -22.65 29.73
C LEU A 613 -15.30 -22.50 28.63
N LEU A 614 -14.33 -21.63 28.84
CA LEU A 614 -13.21 -21.41 27.93
C LEU A 614 -12.40 -22.69 27.71
N ASN A 615 -12.12 -23.46 28.76
CA ASN A 615 -11.45 -24.75 28.66
C ASN A 615 -12.20 -25.73 27.76
N LYS A 616 -13.53 -25.79 27.89
CA LYS A 616 -14.39 -26.61 27.03
C LYS A 616 -14.38 -26.14 25.57
N ASP A 617 -14.47 -24.83 25.34
CA ASP A 617 -14.48 -24.23 24.02
C ASP A 617 -13.14 -24.46 23.30
N LEU A 618 -12.01 -24.32 24.00
CA LEU A 618 -10.66 -24.59 23.47
C LEU A 618 -10.45 -26.06 23.11
N LYS A 619 -10.87 -26.99 23.98
CA LYS A 619 -10.84 -28.44 23.68
C LYS A 619 -11.60 -28.76 22.40
N ARG A 620 -12.75 -28.11 22.18
CA ARG A 620 -13.54 -28.29 20.96
C ARG A 620 -12.86 -27.69 19.72
N LEU A 621 -12.12 -26.59 19.87
CA LEU A 621 -11.43 -25.89 18.77
C LEU A 621 -10.20 -26.68 18.28
N ILE A 622 -9.32 -27.08 19.19
CA ILE A 622 -8.02 -27.70 18.87
C ILE A 622 -8.18 -29.13 18.33
N ASN A 623 -9.20 -29.87 18.81
CA ASN A 623 -9.53 -31.21 18.32
C ASN A 623 -10.14 -31.24 16.90
N ARG A 624 -10.30 -30.10 16.24
CA ARG A 624 -10.78 -30.06 14.85
C ARG A 624 -9.71 -30.57 13.88
N LYS A 625 -10.18 -31.31 12.87
CA LYS A 625 -9.34 -31.81 11.76
C LYS A 625 -8.85 -30.70 10.83
N SER A 626 -9.55 -29.57 10.75
CA SER A 626 -9.18 -28.42 9.91
C SER A 626 -9.03 -27.14 10.73
N ILE A 627 -8.21 -26.22 10.19
CA ILE A 627 -7.95 -24.87 10.68
C ILE A 627 -9.23 -24.07 10.78
N TYR A 628 -10.10 -24.23 9.79
CA TYR A 628 -11.44 -23.67 9.82
C TYR A 628 -12.40 -24.74 10.33
N SER A 629 -13.40 -24.30 11.09
CA SER A 629 -14.59 -25.13 11.29
C SER A 629 -15.14 -25.52 9.93
N LYS A 630 -15.68 -26.74 9.81
CA LYS A 630 -16.42 -27.16 8.60
C LYS A 630 -17.45 -26.11 8.16
N VAL A 631 -18.05 -25.43 9.15
CA VAL A 631 -18.95 -24.31 8.96
C VAL A 631 -18.25 -23.14 8.25
N VAL A 632 -17.13 -22.63 8.77
CA VAL A 632 -16.42 -21.51 8.14
C VAL A 632 -15.87 -21.89 6.78
N GLU A 633 -15.38 -23.12 6.59
CA GLU A 633 -15.04 -23.63 5.25
C GLU A 633 -16.24 -23.61 4.31
N GLU A 634 -17.40 -24.06 4.77
CA GLU A 634 -18.64 -24.04 3.99
C GLU A 634 -19.07 -22.62 3.65
N ILE A 635 -18.96 -21.68 4.60
CA ILE A 635 -19.25 -20.26 4.38
C ILE A 635 -18.28 -19.68 3.34
N VAL A 636 -16.97 -19.86 3.51
CA VAL A 636 -15.95 -19.37 2.57
C VAL A 636 -16.20 -19.94 1.18
N ASN A 637 -16.39 -21.26 1.07
CA ASN A 637 -16.70 -21.91 -0.20
C ASN A 637 -18.01 -21.40 -0.82
N TYR A 638 -19.03 -21.15 0.00
CA TYR A 638 -20.29 -20.59 -0.47
C TYR A 638 -20.10 -19.18 -1.02
N LEU A 639 -19.40 -18.30 -0.29
CA LEU A 639 -19.11 -16.94 -0.71
C LEU A 639 -18.26 -16.92 -1.99
N GLU A 640 -17.20 -17.74 -2.07
CA GLU A 640 -16.34 -17.82 -3.26
C GLU A 640 -17.07 -18.36 -4.50
N LYS A 641 -18.05 -19.25 -4.32
CA LYS A 641 -18.85 -19.79 -5.42
C LYS A 641 -20.04 -18.91 -5.81
N ASN A 642 -20.55 -18.10 -4.88
CA ASN A 642 -21.79 -17.34 -5.07
C ASN A 642 -21.60 -15.81 -5.00
N TYR A 643 -20.36 -15.32 -5.01
CA TYR A 643 -20.04 -13.89 -4.82
C TYR A 643 -20.85 -12.93 -5.70
N TYR A 644 -21.24 -13.38 -6.90
CA TYR A 644 -22.01 -12.62 -7.88
C TYR A 644 -23.49 -12.43 -7.51
N LYS A 645 -23.99 -13.13 -6.49
CA LYS A 645 -25.39 -13.03 -6.02
C LYS A 645 -25.51 -11.99 -4.92
N GLN A 646 -26.73 -11.47 -4.72
CA GLN A 646 -27.07 -10.78 -3.47
C GLN A 646 -27.15 -11.84 -2.36
N ILE A 647 -26.25 -11.72 -1.39
CA ILE A 647 -26.12 -12.66 -0.28
C ILE A 647 -26.48 -11.90 1.00
N THR A 648 -27.42 -12.43 1.76
CA THR A 648 -27.77 -11.93 3.10
C THR A 648 -27.17 -12.84 4.17
N LEU A 649 -27.09 -12.33 5.41
CA LEU A 649 -26.70 -13.18 6.54
C LEU A 649 -27.65 -14.35 6.72
N ASN A 650 -28.94 -14.18 6.39
CA ASN A 650 -29.93 -15.24 6.48
C ASN A 650 -29.66 -16.39 5.51
N ASP A 651 -29.19 -16.08 4.30
CA ASP A 651 -28.87 -17.09 3.29
C ASP A 651 -27.70 -17.96 3.76
N ILE A 652 -26.67 -17.31 4.30
CA ILE A 652 -25.49 -17.99 4.84
C ILE A 652 -25.87 -18.77 6.10
N SER A 653 -26.68 -18.19 6.98
CA SER A 653 -27.03 -18.80 8.27
C SER A 653 -27.93 -20.02 8.12
N LYS A 654 -28.91 -19.97 7.20
CA LYS A 654 -29.76 -21.13 6.86
C LYS A 654 -28.92 -22.28 6.29
N ARG A 655 -27.96 -21.97 5.42
CA ARG A 655 -27.10 -22.97 4.80
C ARG A 655 -26.15 -23.62 5.82
N ALA A 656 -25.54 -22.79 6.65
CA ALA A 656 -24.64 -23.24 7.72
C ALA A 656 -25.37 -23.93 8.89
N GLY A 657 -26.70 -23.85 8.96
CA GLY A 657 -27.50 -24.36 10.09
C GLY A 657 -27.22 -23.62 11.40
N LEU A 658 -26.84 -22.33 11.33
CA LEU A 658 -26.43 -21.52 12.48
C LEU A 658 -27.31 -20.28 12.66
N SER A 659 -27.30 -19.72 13.87
CA SER A 659 -27.80 -18.36 14.06
C SER A 659 -26.84 -17.34 13.42
N GLN A 660 -27.37 -16.24 12.86
CA GLN A 660 -26.56 -15.20 12.23
C GLN A 660 -25.47 -14.67 13.18
N ARG A 661 -25.83 -14.43 14.44
CA ARG A 661 -24.91 -13.94 15.48
C ARG A 661 -23.75 -14.90 15.75
N TYR A 662 -24.01 -16.20 15.79
CA TYR A 662 -22.96 -17.20 16.00
C TYR A 662 -22.08 -17.36 14.75
N MET A 663 -22.68 -17.32 13.57
CA MET A 663 -22.00 -17.37 12.27
C MET A 663 -21.04 -16.19 12.07
N GLU A 664 -21.49 -14.96 12.29
CA GLU A 664 -20.63 -13.76 12.18
C GLU A 664 -19.47 -13.83 13.18
N LYS A 665 -19.77 -14.28 14.40
CA LYS A 665 -18.77 -14.43 15.46
C LYS A 665 -17.70 -15.45 15.08
N ILE A 666 -18.10 -16.67 14.68
CA ILE A 666 -17.15 -17.74 14.36
C ILE A 666 -16.35 -17.41 13.09
N PHE A 667 -16.98 -16.80 12.09
CA PHE A 667 -16.30 -16.37 10.88
C PHE A 667 -15.27 -15.28 11.18
N LYS A 668 -15.62 -14.24 11.95
CA LYS A 668 -14.65 -13.21 12.34
C LYS A 668 -13.52 -13.77 13.20
N MET A 669 -13.81 -14.74 14.07
CA MET A 669 -12.81 -15.41 14.92
C MET A 669 -11.82 -16.26 14.12
N GLU A 670 -12.28 -16.90 13.04
CA GLU A 670 -11.44 -17.81 12.25
C GLU A 670 -10.78 -17.11 11.05
N ILE A 671 -11.46 -16.14 10.43
CA ILE A 671 -11.00 -15.41 9.22
C ILE A 671 -10.39 -14.04 9.58
N GLY A 672 -10.61 -13.53 10.78
CA GLY A 672 -10.07 -12.25 11.24
C GLY A 672 -10.83 -11.00 10.78
N MET A 673 -11.89 -11.14 9.95
CA MET A 673 -12.67 -10.01 9.43
C MET A 673 -14.17 -10.32 9.33
N PRO A 674 -15.04 -9.29 9.25
CA PRO A 674 -16.47 -9.49 9.02
C PRO A 674 -16.76 -10.20 7.69
N ILE A 675 -17.81 -11.03 7.66
CA ILE A 675 -18.26 -11.82 6.50
C ILE A 675 -18.44 -10.96 5.25
N PHE A 676 -19.07 -9.78 5.37
CA PHE A 676 -19.31 -8.92 4.21
C PHE A 676 -18.08 -8.18 3.73
N ASN A 677 -17.13 -7.88 4.61
CA ASN A 677 -15.84 -7.34 4.17
C ASN A 677 -15.10 -8.39 3.34
N TYR A 678 -15.12 -9.65 3.79
CA TYR A 678 -14.58 -10.78 3.03
C TYR A 678 -15.28 -10.94 1.66
N LEU A 679 -16.62 -10.84 1.61
CA LEU A 679 -17.37 -10.90 0.36
C LEU A 679 -17.02 -9.74 -0.57
N ILE A 680 -16.97 -8.50 -0.08
CA ILE A 680 -16.56 -7.32 -0.88
C ILE A 680 -15.20 -7.57 -1.50
N GLU A 681 -14.24 -8.07 -0.72
CA GLU A 681 -12.89 -8.34 -1.21
C GLU A 681 -12.87 -9.41 -2.32
N ILE A 682 -13.60 -10.53 -2.17
CA ILE A 682 -13.76 -11.53 -3.25
C ILE A 682 -14.31 -10.85 -4.50
N ARG A 683 -15.35 -10.03 -4.36
CA ARG A 683 -15.99 -9.37 -5.49
C ARG A 683 -15.04 -8.40 -6.19
N ILE A 684 -14.27 -7.62 -5.44
CA ILE A 684 -13.24 -6.73 -6.00
C ILE A 684 -12.15 -7.53 -6.72
N GLU A 685 -11.65 -8.61 -6.15
CA GLU A 685 -10.63 -9.45 -6.81
C GLU A 685 -11.15 -10.11 -8.10
N LYS A 686 -12.39 -10.57 -8.11
CA LYS A 686 -13.04 -11.08 -9.33
C LYS A 686 -13.25 -9.96 -10.35
N ALA A 687 -13.64 -8.77 -9.90
CA ALA A 687 -13.76 -7.60 -10.76
C ALA A 687 -12.41 -7.21 -11.38
N LYS A 688 -11.31 -7.18 -10.62
CA LYS A 688 -9.96 -6.92 -11.14
C LYS A 688 -9.62 -7.88 -12.29
N LYS A 689 -9.88 -9.18 -12.11
CA LYS A 689 -9.66 -10.20 -13.16
C LYS A 689 -10.52 -9.96 -14.40
N MET A 690 -11.80 -9.62 -14.23
CA MET A 690 -12.72 -9.30 -15.33
C MET A 690 -12.35 -8.00 -16.06
N LEU A 691 -11.85 -6.99 -15.33
CA LEU A 691 -11.43 -5.72 -15.92
C LEU A 691 -10.19 -5.88 -16.80
N LYS A 692 -9.32 -6.86 -16.52
CA LYS A 692 -8.18 -7.22 -17.38
C LYS A 692 -8.61 -7.98 -18.66
N GLN A 693 -9.88 -8.38 -18.78
CA GLN A 693 -10.42 -9.00 -19.99
C GLN A 693 -11.09 -7.94 -20.86
N GLU A 694 -10.60 -7.73 -22.08
CA GLU A 694 -11.00 -6.61 -22.96
C GLU A 694 -12.51 -6.59 -23.30
N ASN A 695 -13.19 -7.74 -23.20
CA ASN A 695 -14.56 -7.91 -23.68
C ASN A 695 -15.67 -7.65 -22.65
N ILE A 696 -15.34 -7.26 -21.41
CA ILE A 696 -16.34 -7.02 -20.35
C ILE A 696 -16.33 -5.53 -19.99
N ASN A 697 -17.46 -4.82 -20.10
CA ASN A 697 -17.53 -3.39 -19.73
C ASN A 697 -17.68 -3.20 -18.20
N ILE A 698 -17.54 -1.97 -17.68
CA ILE A 698 -17.54 -1.70 -16.22
C ILE A 698 -18.89 -2.03 -15.57
N ASN A 699 -20.00 -1.73 -16.24
CA ASN A 699 -21.34 -2.06 -15.74
C ASN A 699 -21.53 -3.58 -15.65
N GLU A 700 -21.06 -4.29 -16.65
CA GLU A 700 -21.10 -5.76 -16.70
C GLU A 700 -20.14 -6.38 -15.68
N THR A 701 -18.96 -5.78 -15.49
CA THR A 701 -18.01 -6.17 -14.44
C THR A 701 -18.66 -6.00 -13.07
N ALA A 702 -19.30 -4.86 -12.80
CA ALA A 702 -20.01 -4.60 -11.55
C ALA A 702 -21.09 -5.67 -11.31
N LYS A 703 -21.95 -5.93 -12.31
CA LYS A 703 -23.00 -6.96 -12.22
C LYS A 703 -22.43 -8.36 -12.02
N LYS A 704 -21.44 -8.78 -12.82
CA LYS A 704 -20.80 -10.10 -12.73
C LYS A 704 -19.98 -10.29 -11.45
N SER A 705 -19.54 -9.20 -10.83
CA SER A 705 -18.92 -9.19 -9.51
C SER A 705 -19.91 -9.05 -8.35
N GLY A 706 -21.22 -8.99 -8.61
CA GLY A 706 -22.26 -9.01 -7.56
C GLY A 706 -22.67 -7.64 -7.02
N TYR A 707 -22.36 -6.57 -7.75
CA TYR A 707 -22.82 -5.22 -7.47
C TYR A 707 -24.01 -4.85 -8.36
N ASN A 708 -25.11 -4.44 -7.73
CA ASN A 708 -26.29 -3.94 -8.44
C ASN A 708 -26.19 -2.44 -8.74
N ASP A 709 -25.42 -1.72 -7.92
CA ASP A 709 -25.19 -0.27 -8.03
C ASP A 709 -23.75 -0.04 -8.51
N VAL A 710 -23.62 0.50 -9.73
CA VAL A 710 -22.34 0.78 -10.39
C VAL A 710 -21.60 1.93 -9.70
N PRO A 711 -22.22 3.08 -9.38
CA PRO A 711 -21.60 4.08 -8.50
C PRO A 711 -21.02 3.50 -7.20
N TRP A 712 -21.78 2.65 -6.51
CA TRP A 712 -21.29 2.03 -5.27
C TRP A 712 -20.14 1.05 -5.52
N PHE A 713 -20.19 0.28 -6.61
CA PHE A 713 -19.06 -0.52 -7.09
C PHE A 713 -17.82 0.33 -7.33
N CYS A 714 -17.93 1.41 -8.11
CA CYS A 714 -16.80 2.29 -8.42
C CYS A 714 -16.18 2.91 -7.17
N LYS A 715 -17.02 3.36 -6.22
CA LYS A 715 -16.57 3.91 -4.93
C LYS A 715 -15.84 2.84 -4.10
N THR A 716 -16.43 1.66 -3.97
CA THR A 716 -15.85 0.54 -3.21
C THR A 716 -14.55 0.07 -3.86
N PHE A 717 -14.53 -0.10 -5.18
CA PHE A 717 -13.36 -0.48 -5.96
C PHE A 717 -12.23 0.54 -5.82
N LYS A 718 -12.53 1.85 -5.89
CA LYS A 718 -11.53 2.90 -5.64
C LYS A 718 -11.01 2.90 -4.21
N SER A 719 -11.89 2.72 -3.23
CA SER A 719 -11.46 2.62 -1.83
C SER A 719 -10.55 1.42 -1.55
N PHE A 720 -10.76 0.31 -2.25
CA PHE A 720 -9.98 -0.92 -2.09
C PHE A 720 -8.69 -0.96 -2.93
N THR A 721 -8.71 -0.34 -4.11
CA THR A 721 -7.62 -0.45 -5.09
C THR A 721 -6.85 0.85 -5.31
N GLY A 722 -7.30 1.97 -4.72
CA GLY A 722 -6.74 3.29 -4.99
C GLY A 722 -7.16 3.86 -6.36
N TYR A 723 -7.69 3.04 -7.27
CA TYR A 723 -8.04 3.40 -8.64
C TYR A 723 -9.54 3.21 -8.90
N THR A 724 -10.12 4.01 -9.78
CA THR A 724 -11.46 3.68 -10.32
C THR A 724 -11.39 2.40 -11.17
N PRO A 725 -12.51 1.66 -11.34
CA PRO A 725 -12.54 0.50 -12.26
C PRO A 725 -12.05 0.83 -13.68
N SER A 726 -12.32 2.05 -14.15
CA SER A 726 -11.81 2.57 -15.42
C SER A 726 -10.29 2.69 -15.41
N GLU A 727 -9.74 3.37 -14.40
CA GLU A 727 -8.29 3.53 -14.24
C GLU A 727 -7.58 2.17 -14.14
N TYR A 728 -8.16 1.23 -13.39
CA TYR A 728 -7.58 -0.10 -13.17
C TYR A 728 -7.57 -0.97 -14.43
N ARG A 729 -8.54 -0.82 -15.34
CA ARG A 729 -8.58 -1.55 -16.61
C ARG A 729 -7.36 -1.27 -17.50
N TYR A 730 -6.83 -0.05 -17.42
CA TYR A 730 -5.75 0.42 -18.28
C TYR A 730 -4.40 0.46 -17.54
N LYS A 731 -4.30 -0.26 -16.42
CA LYS A 731 -3.08 -0.52 -15.65
C LYS A 731 -2.61 -1.93 -15.91
#